data_AF-A0A0J6YHG7-F1
#
_entry.id   AF-A0A0J6YHG7-F1
#
_cell.length_a   1.000
_cell.length_b   1.000
_cell.length_c   1.000
_cell.angle_alpha   90.00
_cell.angle_beta   90.00
_cell.angle_gamma   90.00
#
_symmetry.space_group_name_H-M   'P 1'
#
loop_
_entity.id
_entity.type
_entity.pdbx_description
1 polymer ?
#
loop_
_entity_poly.entity_id
_entity_poly.type
_entity_poly.pdbx_seq_one_letter_code
_entity_poly.pdbx_strand_id
1 'polypeptide(L)'
;MSASSAELSGSSTGTDGRDPGLGSSFETLRRRAQRVHRRFEQRPSRDILLFLVAFRILNALCVRTFFQPDEFFQSLEPAWQIAFGKESGAWITWEWKHHLRSSIHPYIFAAVYWVADQISRQLRLSPLSRADLLVAAPKTAQGVIAALGDYYTWKLAGTIYGADSYNTRWALCLSVLSPWQWFCSTRTLSNCLETTLTAAALSHWPWQWNVAEFSSRQALGQARRITHDRTKLRYCLLLAAFACILRPTNLIIWFCLAIFTICNISSREGLLCEKHVALVWEAFCCGFSVLSLSLLADRIYYGSWTLPPFKFLYFNIAQSLAVFYGRNDWHYYLSQGYPLLLTTALPFTLAGLSSALAAPFKQSGGLGASIRRQLGIVCIAMPAILSLISHKEVRFIYPILPSLHILTAPPLSKFFEPAISYTAGSYLPRRLLLSFLILVNLIVAFYTSVSHASGPSKVFEYIRHQSERVSVEANIQGSRPQPPVSSLFSAPVRPAQGLTVGFLMPCHSTPWRSHFVFPSIEAWALSCEPPVNFNESQRAAYIDEADQFYADPSSFLRTNMVGGLRHFPHTPTYQAKQPSKSPGEADATRDHKHNWPDYLVFFAQLEPTIKSLLRASSYAECYRTWNTAWHDDWRRKGDMIIWCLDPAVQREWREKNRRVHLHDDGWEALMKSKAKQFDKIIEQLGKESTGVWRGGKKGRRGGGGWIPTFSLPMSWSRKSRNSFTMTLPWEGSVRSRRWSWPWEKSRKPSWSQVMKAWYDKIVSDKSELESSDLWS
;
A
#
# COMPACT_ATOMS: atom_id res chain seq x y z
N MET A 1 35.55 -17.21 -56.78
CA MET A 1 36.58 -17.12 -57.83
C MET A 1 37.86 -16.60 -57.20
N SER A 2 38.93 -17.39 -57.33
CA SER A 2 40.39 -17.15 -57.11
C SER A 2 40.85 -16.14 -56.04
N ALA A 3 41.45 -16.56 -54.92
CA ALA A 3 42.80 -17.10 -54.75
C ALA A 3 43.92 -16.04 -54.72
N SER A 4 44.65 -15.95 -53.61
CA SER A 4 46.11 -16.15 -53.58
C SER A 4 46.64 -15.98 -52.16
N SER A 5 47.24 -17.05 -51.66
CA SER A 5 48.21 -17.05 -50.57
C SER A 5 49.60 -16.83 -51.18
N ALA A 6 50.45 -16.03 -50.55
CA ALA A 6 51.87 -16.02 -50.80
C ALA A 6 52.62 -15.97 -49.45
N GLU A 7 53.31 -17.07 -49.16
CA GLU A 7 54.42 -17.12 -48.21
C GLU A 7 55.66 -16.51 -48.87
N LEU A 8 56.49 -15.77 -48.12
CA LEU A 8 57.94 -15.97 -48.10
C LEU A 8 58.63 -15.18 -46.97
N SER A 9 59.67 -15.84 -46.49
CA SER A 9 60.56 -15.60 -45.36
C SER A 9 61.53 -14.43 -45.52
N GLY A 10 62.12 -13.94 -44.41
CA GLY A 10 63.28 -13.05 -44.47
C GLY A 10 63.63 -12.31 -43.18
N SER A 11 64.58 -12.88 -42.43
CA SER A 11 65.61 -12.28 -41.57
C SER A 11 65.41 -10.96 -40.81
N SER A 12 65.72 -11.05 -39.51
CA SER A 12 66.13 -10.01 -38.57
C SER A 12 67.01 -8.88 -39.12
N THR A 13 66.62 -7.63 -38.86
CA THR A 13 67.54 -6.56 -38.40
C THR A 13 66.74 -5.60 -37.51
N GLY A 14 67.25 -5.35 -36.30
CA GLY A 14 66.61 -4.43 -35.36
C GLY A 14 66.79 -2.99 -35.78
N THR A 15 65.71 -2.20 -35.68
CA THR A 15 65.79 -0.77 -35.35
C THR A 15 64.63 -0.44 -34.41
N ASP A 16 65.01 0.04 -33.24
CA ASP A 16 64.15 0.44 -32.14
C ASP A 16 63.47 1.77 -32.51
N GLY A 17 62.27 1.69 -33.07
CA GLY A 17 61.43 2.84 -33.40
C GLY A 17 60.17 2.84 -32.55
N ARG A 18 60.28 3.16 -31.26
CA ARG A 18 59.10 3.46 -30.42
C ARG A 18 58.49 4.78 -30.86
N ASP A 19 57.49 4.71 -31.71
CA ASP A 19 56.59 5.82 -31.99
C ASP A 19 55.82 6.21 -30.71
N PRO A 20 56.04 7.40 -30.10
CA PRO A 20 55.36 7.80 -28.87
C PRO A 20 53.87 8.14 -29.08
N GLY A 21 53.41 8.21 -30.33
CA GLY A 21 52.07 8.70 -30.69
C GLY A 21 50.95 7.67 -30.59
N LEU A 22 51.21 6.39 -30.87
CA LEU A 22 50.15 5.39 -31.07
C LEU A 22 49.51 4.92 -29.75
N GLY A 23 50.31 4.79 -28.68
CA GLY A 23 49.83 4.39 -27.35
C GLY A 23 48.92 5.43 -26.70
N SER A 24 49.20 6.73 -26.89
CA SER A 24 48.37 7.81 -26.33
C SER A 24 47.00 7.91 -27.02
N SER A 25 46.93 7.63 -28.32
CA SER A 25 45.70 7.68 -29.10
C SER A 25 44.75 6.53 -28.74
N PHE A 26 45.28 5.31 -28.57
CA PHE A 26 44.51 4.15 -28.08
C PHE A 26 43.99 4.33 -26.65
N GLU A 27 44.81 4.86 -25.74
CA GLU A 27 44.42 5.17 -24.36
C GLU A 27 43.30 6.24 -24.33
N THR A 28 43.39 7.24 -25.21
CA THR A 28 42.40 8.33 -25.33
C THR A 28 41.09 7.83 -25.93
N LEU A 29 41.14 7.00 -26.98
CA LEU A 29 39.98 6.33 -27.56
C LEU A 29 39.30 5.40 -26.55
N ARG A 30 40.08 4.63 -25.77
CA ARG A 30 39.57 3.78 -24.69
C ARG A 30 38.87 4.60 -23.60
N ARG A 31 39.46 5.72 -23.17
CA ARG A 31 38.84 6.64 -22.19
C ARG A 31 37.59 7.33 -22.75
N ARG A 32 37.55 7.62 -24.05
CA ARG A 32 36.39 8.21 -24.73
C ARG A 32 35.26 7.19 -24.87
N ALA A 33 35.57 5.96 -25.26
CA ALA A 33 34.64 4.84 -25.30
C ALA A 33 34.09 4.49 -23.91
N GLN A 34 34.92 4.45 -22.87
CA GLN A 34 34.49 4.26 -21.48
C GLN A 34 33.60 5.41 -20.98
N ARG A 35 33.88 6.66 -21.35
CA ARG A 35 33.03 7.81 -21.03
C ARG A 35 31.69 7.76 -21.74
N VAL A 36 31.67 7.37 -23.02
CA VAL A 36 30.44 7.19 -23.80
C VAL A 36 29.62 6.05 -23.21
N HIS A 37 30.23 4.90 -22.95
CA HIS A 37 29.57 3.74 -22.34
C HIS A 37 28.99 4.06 -20.96
N ARG A 38 29.74 4.74 -20.06
CA ARG A 38 29.20 5.21 -18.78
C ARG A 38 28.04 6.18 -18.93
N ARG A 39 28.08 7.09 -19.91
CA ARG A 39 26.94 8.01 -20.19
C ARG A 39 25.72 7.25 -20.69
N PHE A 40 25.92 6.20 -21.49
CA PHE A 40 24.86 5.33 -21.96
C PHE A 40 24.28 4.44 -20.86
N GLU A 41 25.06 3.94 -19.90
CA GLU A 41 24.54 3.18 -18.74
C GLU A 41 23.83 4.10 -17.71
N GLN A 42 24.26 5.35 -17.57
CA GLN A 42 23.68 6.31 -16.62
C GLN A 42 22.32 6.87 -17.07
N ARG A 43 22.08 6.99 -18.39
CA ARG A 43 20.83 7.53 -18.93
C ARG A 43 19.60 6.67 -18.57
N PRO A 44 19.56 5.35 -18.85
CA PRO A 44 18.45 4.47 -18.49
C PRO A 44 18.13 4.51 -16.99
N SER A 45 19.17 4.57 -16.15
CA SER A 45 19.01 4.63 -14.70
C SER A 45 18.28 5.88 -14.22
N ARG A 46 18.59 7.04 -14.82
CA ARG A 46 17.94 8.31 -14.49
C ARG A 46 16.50 8.34 -14.98
N ASP A 47 16.27 7.87 -16.20
CA ASP A 47 14.93 7.88 -16.82
C ASP A 47 13.97 6.96 -16.05
N ILE A 48 14.44 5.78 -15.63
CA ILE A 48 13.66 4.87 -14.77
C ILE A 48 13.33 5.53 -13.44
N LEU A 49 14.29 6.18 -12.77
CA LEU A 49 14.05 6.85 -11.50
C LEU A 49 13.01 7.98 -11.64
N LEU A 50 13.14 8.84 -12.65
CA LEU A 50 12.21 9.94 -12.89
C LEU A 50 10.79 9.43 -13.20
N PHE A 51 10.68 8.37 -14.01
CA PHE A 51 9.40 7.71 -14.27
C PHE A 51 8.78 7.17 -12.98
N LEU A 52 9.56 6.45 -12.15
CA LEU A 52 9.07 5.90 -10.90
C LEU A 52 8.64 6.98 -9.91
N VAL A 53 9.37 8.10 -9.84
CA VAL A 53 8.99 9.25 -8.99
C VAL A 53 7.67 9.83 -9.46
N ALA A 54 7.52 10.12 -10.77
CA ALA A 54 6.27 10.64 -11.30
C ALA A 54 5.10 9.68 -11.06
N PHE A 55 5.31 8.39 -11.33
CA PHE A 55 4.32 7.34 -11.15
C PHE A 55 3.89 7.17 -9.68
N ARG A 56 4.84 7.14 -8.73
CA ARG A 56 4.53 6.95 -7.30
C ARG A 56 3.96 8.19 -6.63
N ILE A 57 4.34 9.39 -7.08
CA ILE A 57 3.66 10.62 -6.64
C ILE A 57 2.22 10.61 -7.11
N LEU A 58 1.97 10.29 -8.40
CA LEU A 58 0.60 10.19 -8.92
C LEU A 58 -0.20 9.12 -8.16
N ASN A 59 0.39 7.95 -7.92
CA ASN A 59 -0.22 6.90 -7.11
C ASN A 59 -0.59 7.43 -5.70
N ALA A 60 0.37 8.01 -4.97
CA ALA A 60 0.15 8.52 -3.62
C ALA A 60 -0.94 9.59 -3.53
N LEU A 61 -1.01 10.50 -4.51
CA LEU A 61 -2.05 11.53 -4.59
C LEU A 61 -3.43 10.95 -4.93
N CYS A 62 -3.48 9.85 -5.67
CA CYS A 62 -4.72 9.14 -6.01
C CYS A 62 -5.25 8.27 -4.86
N VAL A 63 -4.48 7.98 -3.81
CA VAL A 63 -4.96 7.23 -2.64
C VAL A 63 -5.98 8.06 -1.86
N ARG A 64 -7.20 7.52 -1.73
CA ARG A 64 -8.34 8.13 -1.03
C ARG A 64 -8.79 7.37 0.21
N THR A 65 -8.12 6.27 0.54
CA THR A 65 -8.57 5.30 1.54
C THR A 65 -7.75 5.36 2.84
N PHE A 66 -8.40 5.05 3.95
CA PHE A 66 -7.79 4.87 5.26
C PHE A 66 -7.44 3.39 5.45
N PHE A 67 -6.20 3.06 5.81
CA PHE A 67 -5.82 1.67 6.09
C PHE A 67 -5.57 1.44 7.57
N GLN A 68 -4.62 2.17 8.16
CA GLN A 68 -4.26 2.00 9.56
C GLN A 68 -4.01 3.31 10.28
N PRO A 69 -4.31 3.37 11.59
CA PRO A 69 -4.14 4.59 12.38
C PRO A 69 -2.68 5.04 12.47
N ASP A 70 -1.72 4.12 12.34
CA ASP A 70 -0.28 4.45 12.37
C ASP A 70 0.12 5.44 11.26
N GLU A 71 -0.63 5.51 10.16
CA GLU A 71 -0.43 6.49 9.07
C GLU A 71 -0.56 7.94 9.54
N PHE A 72 -1.30 8.17 10.63
CA PHE A 72 -1.57 9.51 11.16
C PHE A 72 -0.97 9.65 12.54
N PHE A 73 -1.35 8.78 13.49
CA PHE A 73 -1.03 8.94 14.90
C PHE A 73 0.42 8.58 15.26
N GLN A 74 1.14 7.86 14.39
CA GLN A 74 2.57 7.56 14.57
C GLN A 74 3.49 8.31 13.59
N SER A 75 2.94 9.17 12.74
CA SER A 75 3.72 9.94 11.78
C SER A 75 3.21 11.37 11.64
N LEU A 76 2.02 11.57 11.07
CA LEU A 76 1.53 12.89 10.70
C LEU A 76 1.07 13.76 11.87
N GLU A 77 0.44 13.22 12.92
CA GLU A 77 0.00 14.00 14.09
C GLU A 77 1.21 14.50 14.92
N PRO A 78 2.20 13.67 15.27
CA PRO A 78 3.43 14.16 15.90
C PRO A 78 4.19 15.14 14.99
N ALA A 79 4.24 14.88 13.67
CA ALA A 79 4.86 15.80 12.72
C ALA A 79 4.16 17.16 12.66
N TRP A 80 2.83 17.17 12.73
CA TRP A 80 2.02 18.38 12.82
C TRP A 80 2.34 19.18 14.08
N GLN A 81 2.44 18.52 15.24
CA GLN A 81 2.82 19.16 16.48
C GLN A 81 4.23 19.77 16.42
N ILE A 82 5.19 19.07 15.79
CA ILE A 82 6.56 19.59 15.61
C ILE A 82 6.54 20.83 14.73
N ALA A 83 5.78 20.82 13.62
CA ALA A 83 5.75 21.90 12.65
C ALA A 83 4.98 23.15 13.13
N PHE A 84 3.88 22.96 13.88
CA PHE A 84 2.94 24.03 14.24
C PHE A 84 2.79 24.29 15.74
N GLY A 85 3.49 23.54 16.59
CA GLY A 85 3.48 23.70 18.04
C GLY A 85 2.45 22.85 18.78
N LYS A 86 2.52 22.83 20.12
CA LYS A 86 1.68 22.00 21.00
C LYS A 86 0.20 22.41 21.00
N GLU A 87 -0.07 23.70 20.80
CA GLU A 87 -1.43 24.26 20.75
C GLU A 87 -2.12 24.07 19.38
N SER A 88 -1.44 23.42 18.44
CA SER A 88 -1.98 23.19 17.09
C SER A 88 -3.17 22.22 17.05
N GLY A 89 -3.47 21.55 18.16
CA GLY A 89 -4.59 20.61 18.30
C GLY A 89 -4.32 19.23 17.70
N ALA A 90 -3.04 18.85 17.53
CA ALA A 90 -2.63 17.50 17.12
C ALA A 90 -3.00 16.44 18.17
N TRP A 91 -3.41 15.25 17.74
CA TRP A 91 -3.70 14.15 18.67
C TRP A 91 -2.45 13.33 18.94
N ILE A 92 -1.84 13.52 20.10
CA ILE A 92 -0.68 12.75 20.55
C ILE A 92 -1.14 11.57 21.41
N THR A 93 -0.93 10.35 20.89
CA THR A 93 -1.30 9.11 21.57
C THR A 93 -0.41 8.78 22.76
N TRP A 94 -0.90 7.87 23.61
CA TRP A 94 -0.21 7.33 24.77
C TRP A 94 1.22 6.83 24.46
N GLU A 95 1.46 6.28 23.26
CA GLU A 95 2.79 5.77 22.86
C GLU A 95 3.88 6.84 22.92
N TRP A 96 3.55 8.06 22.52
CA TRP A 96 4.44 9.22 22.60
C TRP A 96 4.55 9.71 24.03
N LYS A 97 3.44 9.76 24.79
CA LYS A 97 3.47 10.12 26.22
C LYS A 97 4.43 9.21 27.01
N HIS A 98 4.47 7.92 26.66
CA HIS A 98 5.36 6.92 27.27
C HIS A 98 6.72 6.74 26.57
N HIS A 99 7.06 7.58 25.58
CA HIS A 99 8.36 7.59 24.89
C HIS A 99 8.70 6.26 24.20
N LEU A 100 7.70 5.60 23.61
CA LEU A 100 7.84 4.29 22.97
C LEU A 100 8.23 4.38 21.48
N ARG A 101 8.19 5.57 20.89
CA ARG A 101 8.41 5.79 19.45
C ARG A 101 9.56 6.76 19.19
N SER A 102 10.34 6.50 18.14
CA SER A 102 11.37 7.42 17.69
C SER A 102 10.74 8.59 16.93
N SER A 103 11.19 9.80 17.25
CA SER A 103 10.76 11.07 16.66
C SER A 103 11.34 11.31 15.26
N ILE A 104 12.36 10.56 14.83
CA ILE A 104 13.03 10.73 13.54
C ILE A 104 12.04 10.69 12.37
N HIS A 105 11.13 9.72 12.36
CA HIS A 105 10.17 9.57 11.26
C HIS A 105 9.20 10.76 11.16
N PRO A 106 8.56 11.21 12.26
CA PRO A 106 7.81 12.48 12.26
C PRO A 106 8.62 13.71 11.83
N TYR A 107 9.90 13.84 12.20
CA TYR A 107 10.71 15.00 11.80
C TYR A 107 10.81 15.17 10.28
N ILE A 108 10.85 14.06 9.52
CA ILE A 108 10.84 14.10 8.05
C ILE A 108 9.57 14.79 7.55
N PHE A 109 8.40 14.41 8.06
CA PHE A 109 7.13 15.01 7.66
C PHE A 109 6.92 16.41 8.25
N ALA A 110 7.49 16.71 9.42
CA ALA A 110 7.45 18.05 10.00
C ALA A 110 8.17 19.06 9.11
N ALA A 111 9.34 18.67 8.56
CA ALA A 111 10.04 19.48 7.57
C ALA A 111 9.20 19.68 6.30
N VAL A 112 8.52 18.63 5.82
CA VAL A 112 7.61 18.71 4.66
C VAL A 112 6.45 19.68 4.92
N TYR A 113 5.79 19.58 6.08
CA TYR A 113 4.73 20.51 6.47
C TYR A 113 5.23 21.95 6.56
N TRP A 114 6.40 22.17 7.17
CA TRP A 114 6.98 23.50 7.27
C TRP A 114 7.25 24.10 5.89
N VAL A 115 7.89 23.36 4.98
CA VAL A 115 8.15 23.82 3.61
C VAL A 115 6.83 24.12 2.87
N ALA A 116 5.85 23.21 2.94
CA ALA A 116 4.56 23.39 2.30
C ALA A 116 3.81 24.63 2.83
N ASP A 117 3.87 24.87 4.14
CA ASP A 117 3.27 26.04 4.76
C ASP A 117 3.97 27.33 4.30
N GLN A 118 5.30 27.37 4.24
CA GLN A 118 6.03 28.53 3.71
C GLN A 118 5.66 28.84 2.26
N ILE A 119 5.59 27.81 1.41
CA ILE A 119 5.15 27.96 0.01
C ILE A 119 3.72 28.51 -0.05
N SER A 120 2.81 28.00 0.80
CA SER A 120 1.42 28.46 0.83
C SER A 120 1.30 29.96 1.18
N ARG A 121 2.13 30.43 2.12
CA ARG A 121 2.18 31.84 2.55
C ARG A 121 2.77 32.73 1.47
N GLN A 122 3.85 32.29 0.81
CA GLN A 122 4.48 33.03 -0.28
C GLN A 122 3.54 33.18 -1.48
N LEU A 123 2.77 32.14 -1.81
CA LEU A 123 1.80 32.14 -2.89
C LEU A 123 0.44 32.77 -2.51
N ARG A 124 0.25 33.17 -1.24
CA ARG A 124 -1.00 33.72 -0.69
C ARG A 124 -2.22 32.85 -1.04
N LEU A 125 -2.08 31.53 -0.89
CA LEU A 125 -3.16 30.59 -1.19
C LEU A 125 -4.37 30.83 -0.27
N SER A 126 -5.57 30.53 -0.78
CA SER A 126 -6.78 30.53 0.05
C SER A 126 -6.64 29.52 1.21
N PRO A 127 -7.38 29.68 2.32
CA PRO A 127 -7.32 28.76 3.46
C PRO A 127 -7.55 27.30 3.04
N LEU A 128 -8.53 27.05 2.16
CA LEU A 128 -8.81 25.71 1.65
C LEU A 128 -7.67 25.16 0.77
N SER A 129 -7.15 25.95 -0.17
CA SER A 129 -6.03 25.51 -1.02
C SER A 129 -4.75 25.26 -0.21
N ARG A 130 -4.51 26.05 0.85
CA ARG A 130 -3.46 25.76 1.83
C ARG A 130 -3.71 24.43 2.53
N ALA A 131 -4.94 24.14 2.95
CA ALA A 131 -5.27 22.87 3.58
C ALA A 131 -5.06 21.68 2.65
N ASP A 132 -5.46 21.79 1.39
CA ASP A 132 -5.25 20.74 0.39
C ASP A 132 -3.75 20.52 0.10
N LEU A 133 -2.96 21.59 0.04
CA LEU A 133 -1.51 21.49 -0.08
C LEU A 133 -0.89 20.77 1.12
N LEU A 134 -1.30 21.10 2.35
CA LEU A 134 -0.78 20.46 3.56
C LEU A 134 -1.18 18.98 3.64
N VAL A 135 -2.37 18.59 3.16
CA VAL A 135 -2.79 17.18 3.08
C VAL A 135 -2.03 16.43 1.96
N ALA A 136 -1.73 17.10 0.84
CA ALA A 136 -1.04 16.50 -0.31
C ALA A 136 0.49 16.38 -0.11
N ALA A 137 1.12 17.33 0.56
CA ALA A 137 2.58 17.39 0.73
C ALA A 137 3.22 16.12 1.33
N PRO A 138 2.73 15.56 2.46
CA PRO A 138 3.29 14.31 3.00
C PRO A 138 3.08 13.13 2.05
N LYS A 139 1.98 13.09 1.28
CA LYS A 139 1.74 12.06 0.24
C LYS A 139 2.78 12.15 -0.87
N THR A 140 3.13 13.36 -1.31
CA THR A 140 4.18 13.57 -2.32
C THR A 140 5.54 13.08 -1.82
N ALA A 141 5.93 13.46 -0.59
CA ALA A 141 7.18 12.99 0.01
C ALA A 141 7.22 11.46 0.14
N GLN A 142 6.11 10.85 0.56
CA GLN A 142 5.98 9.40 0.63
C GLN A 142 6.02 8.73 -0.75
N GLY A 143 5.46 9.37 -1.78
CA GLY A 143 5.58 8.91 -3.18
C GLY A 143 7.03 8.86 -3.66
N VAL A 144 7.87 9.83 -3.26
CA VAL A 144 9.31 9.80 -3.55
C VAL A 144 10.00 8.64 -2.81
N ILE A 145 9.69 8.43 -1.53
CA ILE A 145 10.22 7.30 -0.75
C ILE A 145 9.85 5.97 -1.43
N ALA A 146 8.58 5.78 -1.82
CA ALA A 146 8.13 4.59 -2.54
C ALA A 146 8.87 4.37 -3.87
N ALA A 147 9.10 5.44 -4.64
CA ALA A 147 9.85 5.37 -5.89
C ALA A 147 11.31 4.95 -5.68
N LEU A 148 11.95 5.44 -4.62
CA LEU A 148 13.29 5.01 -4.24
C LEU A 148 13.31 3.51 -3.88
N GLY A 149 12.28 3.02 -3.18
CA GLY A 149 12.15 1.59 -2.88
C GLY A 149 12.12 0.72 -4.13
N ASP A 150 11.31 1.10 -5.13
CA ASP A 150 11.26 0.40 -6.43
C ASP A 150 12.59 0.51 -7.19
N TYR A 151 13.19 1.70 -7.23
CA TYR A 151 14.45 1.94 -7.92
C TYR A 151 15.59 1.10 -7.35
N TYR A 152 15.72 1.04 -6.02
CA TYR A 152 16.75 0.24 -5.37
C TYR A 152 16.48 -1.28 -5.48
N THR A 153 15.21 -1.69 -5.56
CA THR A 153 14.84 -3.07 -5.90
C THR A 153 15.32 -3.44 -7.30
N TRP A 154 15.05 -2.59 -8.30
CA TRP A 154 15.55 -2.77 -9.67
C TRP A 154 17.08 -2.75 -9.74
N LYS A 155 17.73 -1.82 -9.05
CA LYS A 155 19.20 -1.71 -9.01
C LYS A 155 19.86 -2.95 -8.40
N LEU A 156 19.28 -3.50 -7.33
CA LEU A 156 19.74 -4.76 -6.74
C LEU A 156 19.51 -5.93 -7.70
N ALA A 157 18.35 -6.01 -8.36
CA ALA A 157 18.09 -7.02 -9.39
C ALA A 157 19.11 -6.94 -10.56
N GLY A 158 19.44 -5.74 -11.02
CA GLY A 158 20.45 -5.50 -12.04
C GLY A 158 21.86 -5.94 -11.63
N THR A 159 22.17 -5.86 -10.33
CA THR A 159 23.44 -6.38 -9.78
C THR A 159 23.49 -7.91 -9.81
N ILE A 160 22.34 -8.58 -9.67
CA ILE A 160 22.23 -10.05 -9.61
C ILE A 160 22.14 -10.67 -11.01
N TYR A 161 21.36 -10.05 -11.90
CA TYR A 161 21.00 -10.63 -13.21
C TYR A 161 21.60 -9.89 -14.41
N GLY A 162 22.21 -8.71 -14.21
CA GLY A 162 22.63 -7.79 -15.26
C GLY A 162 21.58 -6.71 -15.56
N ALA A 163 22.03 -5.50 -15.90
CA ALA A 163 21.15 -4.33 -16.09
C ALA A 163 20.11 -4.54 -17.22
N ASP A 164 20.53 -5.13 -18.34
CA ASP A 164 19.68 -5.34 -19.53
C ASP A 164 18.92 -6.67 -19.52
N SER A 165 19.03 -7.44 -18.44
CA SER A 165 18.39 -8.75 -18.32
C SER A 165 16.86 -8.66 -18.25
N TYR A 166 16.17 -9.61 -18.87
CA TYR A 166 14.72 -9.77 -18.72
C TYR A 166 14.32 -9.92 -17.24
N ASN A 167 15.11 -10.65 -16.44
CA ASN A 167 14.84 -10.85 -15.02
C ASN A 167 14.83 -9.51 -14.24
N THR A 168 15.72 -8.58 -14.59
CA THR A 168 15.78 -7.25 -13.95
C THR A 168 14.54 -6.43 -14.27
N ARG A 169 14.06 -6.48 -15.52
CA ARG A 169 12.80 -5.83 -15.92
C ARG A 169 11.59 -6.46 -15.23
N TRP A 170 11.55 -7.79 -15.14
CA TRP A 170 10.47 -8.48 -14.43
C TRP A 170 10.44 -8.18 -12.93
N ALA A 171 11.59 -8.04 -12.27
CA ALA A 171 11.65 -7.62 -10.87
C ALA A 171 11.05 -6.22 -10.67
N LEU A 172 11.34 -5.28 -11.58
CA LEU A 172 10.73 -3.95 -11.57
C LEU A 172 9.21 -4.01 -11.84
N CYS A 173 8.77 -4.77 -12.85
CA CYS A 173 7.35 -4.98 -13.14
C CYS A 173 6.60 -5.56 -11.93
N LEU A 174 7.20 -6.54 -11.24
CA LEU A 174 6.64 -7.12 -10.01
C LEU A 174 6.52 -6.07 -8.89
N SER A 175 7.52 -5.22 -8.70
CA SER A 175 7.45 -4.14 -7.70
C SER A 175 6.34 -3.12 -8.02
N VAL A 176 6.26 -2.69 -9.29
CA VAL A 176 5.29 -1.69 -9.72
C VAL A 176 3.85 -2.23 -9.71
N LEU A 177 3.65 -3.47 -10.15
CA LEU A 177 2.32 -4.09 -10.30
C LEU A 177 1.85 -4.89 -9.08
N SER A 178 2.70 -5.08 -8.06
CA SER A 178 2.30 -5.74 -6.81
C SER A 178 1.21 -4.91 -6.12
N PRO A 179 0.02 -5.48 -5.84
CA PRO A 179 -1.05 -4.76 -5.17
C PRO A 179 -0.64 -4.23 -3.80
N TRP A 180 0.12 -5.02 -3.04
CA TRP A 180 0.64 -4.60 -1.74
C TRP A 180 1.60 -3.42 -1.87
N GLN A 181 2.55 -3.50 -2.80
CA GLN A 181 3.48 -2.39 -3.03
C GLN A 181 2.75 -1.16 -3.58
N TRP A 182 1.75 -1.31 -4.44
CA TRP A 182 0.91 -0.22 -4.93
C TRP A 182 0.20 0.51 -3.79
N PHE A 183 -0.44 -0.25 -2.90
CA PHE A 183 -1.32 0.25 -1.85
C PHE A 183 -0.58 0.73 -0.59
N CYS A 184 0.47 0.02 -0.17
CA CYS A 184 1.13 0.22 1.11
C CYS A 184 2.28 1.24 1.02
N SER A 185 3.12 1.17 -0.02
CA SER A 185 4.35 1.99 -0.11
C SER A 185 4.10 3.49 -0.08
N THR A 186 2.95 3.93 -0.58
CA THR A 186 2.53 5.34 -0.67
C THR A 186 1.88 5.88 0.60
N ARG A 187 1.73 5.04 1.63
CA ARG A 187 1.21 5.42 2.96
C ARG A 187 2.34 5.81 3.89
N THR A 188 2.08 6.77 4.77
CA THR A 188 3.03 7.41 5.70
C THR A 188 3.36 6.53 6.91
N LEU A 189 3.68 5.26 6.64
CA LEU A 189 4.05 4.25 7.62
C LEU A 189 5.57 4.19 7.74
N SER A 190 6.07 4.06 8.98
CA SER A 190 7.50 3.86 9.22
C SER A 190 8.03 2.58 8.55
N ASN A 191 7.19 1.54 8.43
CA ASN A 191 7.54 0.30 7.72
C ASN A 191 7.81 0.51 6.22
N CYS A 192 7.20 1.52 5.59
CA CYS A 192 7.45 1.85 4.17
C CYS A 192 8.83 2.49 3.99
N LEU A 193 9.20 3.41 4.90
CA LEU A 193 10.54 4.00 4.92
C LEU A 193 11.59 2.95 5.27
N GLU A 194 11.33 2.12 6.28
CA GLU A 194 12.15 0.96 6.64
C GLU A 194 12.43 0.07 5.42
N THR A 195 11.38 -0.35 4.70
CA THR A 195 11.49 -1.21 3.51
C THR A 195 12.34 -0.55 2.42
N THR A 196 12.14 0.75 2.18
CA THR A 196 12.92 1.51 1.20
C THR A 196 14.39 1.59 1.57
N LEU A 197 14.69 1.88 2.84
CA LEU A 197 16.04 1.95 3.37
C LEU A 197 16.74 0.59 3.35
N THR A 198 16.02 -0.49 3.66
CA THR A 198 16.52 -1.85 3.54
C THR A 198 16.86 -2.19 2.09
N ALA A 199 15.97 -1.91 1.13
CA ALA A 199 16.25 -2.13 -0.30
C ALA A 199 17.47 -1.33 -0.77
N ALA A 200 17.56 -0.06 -0.38
CA ALA A 200 18.69 0.81 -0.67
C ALA A 200 19.98 0.24 -0.07
N ALA A 201 19.97 -0.11 1.21
CA ALA A 201 21.11 -0.68 1.91
C ALA A 201 21.57 -2.00 1.27
N LEU A 202 20.66 -2.92 0.93
CA LEU A 202 20.97 -4.18 0.24
C LEU A 202 21.64 -3.93 -1.13
N SER A 203 21.22 -2.89 -1.86
CA SER A 203 21.87 -2.51 -3.13
C SER A 203 23.31 -2.01 -2.96
N HIS A 204 23.65 -1.52 -1.76
CA HIS A 204 24.96 -1.01 -1.40
C HIS A 204 25.82 -2.01 -0.62
N TRP A 205 25.25 -3.15 -0.20
CA TRP A 205 25.99 -4.21 0.49
C TRP A 205 27.15 -4.72 -0.38
N PRO A 206 28.36 -4.90 0.17
CA PRO A 206 29.53 -5.34 -0.58
C PRO A 206 29.47 -6.84 -0.89
N TRP A 207 28.53 -7.27 -1.74
CA TRP A 207 28.29 -8.67 -2.09
C TRP A 207 29.55 -9.42 -2.57
N GLN A 208 30.51 -8.69 -3.15
CA GLN A 208 31.80 -9.19 -3.64
C GLN A 208 32.67 -9.78 -2.53
N TRP A 209 32.46 -9.38 -1.28
CA TRP A 209 33.23 -9.90 -0.13
C TRP A 209 32.94 -11.39 0.12
N ASN A 210 31.83 -11.91 -0.41
CA ASN A 210 31.43 -13.30 -0.28
C ASN A 210 31.93 -14.22 -1.40
N VAL A 211 32.68 -13.70 -2.38
CA VAL A 211 33.21 -14.48 -3.50
C VAL A 211 34.73 -14.40 -3.49
N ALA A 212 35.39 -15.55 -3.41
CA ALA A 212 36.84 -15.66 -3.44
C ALA A 212 37.37 -15.58 -4.88
N GLU A 213 37.35 -14.39 -5.50
CA GLU A 213 38.12 -14.16 -6.73
C GLU A 213 39.45 -13.48 -6.41
N PHE A 214 40.48 -14.30 -6.21
CA PHE A 214 41.86 -13.84 -6.14
C PHE A 214 42.45 -13.91 -7.55
N SER A 215 42.50 -12.78 -8.26
CA SER A 215 43.34 -12.65 -9.48
C SER A 215 44.40 -11.59 -9.24
N SER A 216 45.63 -12.07 -9.04
CA SER A 216 46.83 -11.39 -8.57
C SER A 216 47.48 -10.39 -9.55
N ARG A 217 46.70 -9.63 -10.34
CA ARG A 217 47.27 -8.77 -11.40
C ARG A 217 46.68 -7.36 -11.48
N GLN A 218 46.62 -6.60 -10.38
CA GLN A 218 46.44 -5.13 -10.42
C GLN A 218 46.61 -4.43 -9.05
N ALA A 219 47.84 -4.38 -8.52
CA ALA A 219 48.14 -3.77 -7.21
C ALA A 219 47.75 -2.27 -7.11
N LEU A 220 47.92 -1.47 -8.18
CA LEU A 220 47.58 -0.03 -8.16
C LEU A 220 46.07 0.24 -8.21
N GLY A 221 45.27 -0.70 -8.74
CA GLY A 221 43.81 -0.63 -8.75
C GLY A 221 43.16 -1.15 -7.47
N GLN A 222 43.94 -1.82 -6.62
CA GLN A 222 43.46 -2.53 -5.44
C GLN A 222 43.14 -1.58 -4.29
N ALA A 223 43.99 -0.58 -4.02
CA ALA A 223 43.71 0.46 -3.03
C ALA A 223 42.42 1.24 -3.35
N ARG A 224 42.23 1.62 -4.62
CA ARG A 224 41.04 2.34 -5.09
C ARG A 224 39.76 1.50 -4.98
N ARG A 225 39.83 0.19 -5.23
CA ARG A 225 38.71 -0.75 -5.03
C ARG A 225 38.37 -0.90 -3.54
N ILE A 226 39.37 -1.09 -2.67
CA ILE A 226 39.18 -1.20 -1.22
C ILE A 226 38.50 0.05 -0.64
N THR A 227 38.96 1.26 -1.02
CA THR A 227 38.34 2.51 -0.56
C THR A 227 36.89 2.68 -1.04
N HIS A 228 36.61 2.25 -2.27
CA HIS A 228 35.27 2.32 -2.85
C HIS A 228 34.31 1.32 -2.19
N ASP A 229 34.79 0.12 -1.87
CA ASP A 229 33.99 -0.90 -1.18
C ASP A 229 33.71 -0.51 0.27
N ARG A 230 34.67 0.11 0.98
CA ARG A 230 34.44 0.69 2.32
C ARG A 230 33.40 1.80 2.28
N THR A 231 33.44 2.66 1.25
CA THR A 231 32.45 3.73 1.10
C THR A 231 31.05 3.18 0.85
N LYS A 232 30.91 2.16 -0.01
CA LYS A 232 29.63 1.45 -0.21
C LYS A 232 29.12 0.78 1.07
N LEU A 233 30.02 0.14 1.81
CA LEU A 233 29.68 -0.46 3.09
C LEU A 233 29.20 0.59 4.10
N ARG A 234 29.86 1.75 4.20
CA ARG A 234 29.41 2.87 5.05
C ARG A 234 27.99 3.32 4.70
N TYR A 235 27.71 3.56 3.42
CA TYR A 235 26.34 3.91 2.98
C TYR A 235 25.34 2.82 3.34
N CYS A 236 25.69 1.55 3.10
CA CYS A 236 24.85 0.41 3.47
C CYS A 236 24.54 0.40 4.98
N LEU A 237 25.56 0.50 5.83
CA LEU A 237 25.43 0.42 7.28
C LEU A 237 24.73 1.63 7.89
N LEU A 238 24.91 2.84 7.33
CA LEU A 238 24.14 4.02 7.75
C LEU A 238 22.64 3.85 7.45
N LEU A 239 22.30 3.38 6.24
CA LEU A 239 20.91 3.11 5.85
C LEU A 239 20.31 1.97 6.67
N ALA A 240 21.07 0.90 6.90
CA ALA A 240 20.68 -0.24 7.74
C ALA A 240 20.44 0.18 9.19
N ALA A 241 21.35 0.97 9.77
CA ALA A 241 21.21 1.47 11.14
C ALA A 241 19.98 2.37 11.27
N PHE A 242 19.70 3.23 10.28
CA PHE A 242 18.50 4.06 10.27
C PHE A 242 17.23 3.20 10.19
N ALA A 243 17.20 2.17 9.35
CA ALA A 243 16.09 1.22 9.30
C ALA A 243 15.88 0.48 10.65
N CYS A 244 16.97 0.11 11.34
CA CYS A 244 16.91 -0.54 12.65
C CYS A 244 16.43 0.39 13.77
N ILE A 245 16.74 1.69 13.72
CA ILE A 245 16.21 2.68 14.66
C ILE A 245 14.70 2.88 14.45
N LEU A 246 14.25 2.92 13.19
CA LEU A 246 12.81 2.98 12.89
C LEU A 246 12.07 1.75 13.40
N ARG A 247 12.66 0.56 13.19
CA ARG A 247 12.11 -0.73 13.60
C ARG A 247 13.23 -1.71 13.97
N PRO A 248 13.38 -2.08 15.26
CA PRO A 248 14.45 -2.99 15.71
C PRO A 248 14.41 -4.39 15.05
N THR A 249 13.25 -4.82 14.57
CA THR A 249 13.08 -6.10 13.85
C THR A 249 13.91 -6.17 12.57
N ASN A 250 14.28 -5.04 11.98
CA ASN A 250 15.14 -5.00 10.78
C ASN A 250 16.54 -5.60 11.04
N LEU A 251 17.00 -5.61 12.30
CA LEU A 251 18.28 -6.22 12.69
C LEU A 251 18.39 -7.68 12.25
N ILE A 252 17.28 -8.41 12.17
CA ILE A 252 17.25 -9.82 11.75
C ILE A 252 17.88 -9.98 10.35
N ILE A 253 17.57 -9.06 9.42
CA ILE A 253 18.11 -9.09 8.05
C ILE A 253 19.64 -8.97 8.07
N TRP A 254 20.14 -7.96 8.81
CA TRP A 254 21.57 -7.65 8.86
C TRP A 254 22.36 -8.71 9.61
N PHE A 255 21.82 -9.28 10.69
CA PHE A 255 22.43 -10.41 11.38
C PHE A 255 22.57 -11.63 10.46
N CYS A 256 21.53 -11.96 9.68
CA CYS A 256 21.61 -13.07 8.72
C CYS A 256 22.74 -12.86 7.69
N LEU A 257 22.86 -11.65 7.13
CA LEU A 257 23.91 -11.33 6.15
C LEU A 257 25.31 -11.25 6.78
N ALA A 258 25.41 -10.70 7.99
CA ALA A 258 26.66 -10.62 8.73
C ALA A 258 27.19 -12.01 9.10
N ILE A 259 26.33 -12.91 9.60
CA ILE A 259 26.69 -14.30 9.90
C ILE A 259 27.18 -15.00 8.63
N PHE A 260 26.50 -14.84 7.50
CA PHE A 260 26.94 -15.44 6.24
C PHE A 260 28.33 -14.93 5.81
N THR A 261 28.57 -13.63 5.99
CA THR A 261 29.87 -13.01 5.67
C THR A 261 30.95 -13.49 6.63
N ILE A 262 30.64 -13.67 7.91
CA ILE A 262 31.59 -14.18 8.92
C ILE A 262 31.91 -15.66 8.67
N CYS A 263 30.89 -16.51 8.48
CA CYS A 263 31.05 -17.96 8.34
C CYS A 263 31.68 -18.39 7.01
N ASN A 264 31.33 -17.77 5.87
CA ASN A 264 31.93 -18.15 4.57
C ASN A 264 33.38 -17.73 4.43
N ILE A 265 33.84 -16.79 5.25
CA ILE A 265 35.20 -16.28 5.21
C ILE A 265 36.15 -17.15 6.08
N SER A 266 35.64 -18.10 6.87
CA SER A 266 36.43 -18.89 7.83
C SER A 266 37.43 -19.92 7.25
N SER A 267 38.03 -19.70 6.07
CA SER A 267 38.88 -20.72 5.41
C SER A 267 40.27 -20.29 4.85
N ARG A 268 40.74 -19.03 4.78
CA ARG A 268 42.14 -18.72 4.31
C ARG A 268 42.74 -17.35 4.72
N GLU A 269 43.77 -17.39 5.58
CA GLU A 269 44.83 -16.39 5.93
C GLU A 269 44.71 -14.87 5.60
N GLY A 270 44.98 -14.04 6.62
CA GLY A 270 45.52 -12.66 6.54
C GLY A 270 44.55 -11.55 6.15
N LEU A 271 44.20 -11.45 4.86
CA LEU A 271 43.39 -10.36 4.28
C LEU A 271 41.94 -10.35 4.78
N LEU A 272 41.53 -11.45 5.42
CA LEU A 272 40.19 -11.66 5.95
C LEU A 272 39.96 -10.96 7.29
N CYS A 273 40.99 -10.89 8.14
CA CYS A 273 40.93 -10.17 9.40
C CYS A 273 40.61 -8.69 9.17
N GLU A 274 41.24 -8.06 8.17
CA GLU A 274 40.98 -6.67 7.81
C GLU A 274 39.53 -6.41 7.36
N LYS A 275 38.90 -7.35 6.64
CA LYS A 275 37.50 -7.21 6.20
C LYS A 275 36.52 -7.39 7.35
N HIS A 276 36.77 -8.34 8.27
CA HIS A 276 35.95 -8.52 9.46
C HIS A 276 36.07 -7.33 10.42
N VAL A 277 37.29 -6.90 10.68
CA VAL A 277 37.57 -5.71 11.51
C VAL A 277 36.94 -4.49 10.86
N ALA A 278 37.06 -4.31 9.54
CA ALA A 278 36.38 -3.22 8.85
C ALA A 278 34.85 -3.31 8.96
N LEU A 279 34.24 -4.48 8.80
CA LEU A 279 32.79 -4.64 8.95
C LEU A 279 32.32 -4.27 10.35
N VAL A 280 32.98 -4.80 11.39
CA VAL A 280 32.64 -4.55 12.80
C VAL A 280 32.86 -3.09 13.14
N TRP A 281 34.00 -2.52 12.75
CA TRP A 281 34.35 -1.13 13.03
C TRP A 281 33.40 -0.15 12.33
N GLU A 282 33.13 -0.35 11.04
CA GLU A 282 32.20 0.50 10.30
C GLU A 282 30.77 0.33 10.82
N ALA A 283 30.36 -0.88 11.23
CA ALA A 283 29.05 -1.11 11.84
C ALA A 283 28.92 -0.39 13.18
N PHE A 284 29.96 -0.43 14.01
CA PHE A 284 30.02 0.32 15.26
C PHE A 284 29.96 1.83 15.01
N CYS A 285 30.80 2.36 14.12
CA CYS A 285 30.85 3.80 13.82
C CYS A 285 29.54 4.32 13.22
N CYS A 286 28.99 3.61 12.22
CA CYS A 286 27.73 3.99 11.57
C CYS A 286 26.55 3.84 12.53
N GLY A 287 26.50 2.74 13.27
CA GLY A 287 25.46 2.48 14.28
C GLY A 287 25.47 3.53 15.39
N PHE A 288 26.64 3.85 15.94
CA PHE A 288 26.80 4.88 16.96
C PHE A 288 26.41 6.27 16.44
N SER A 289 26.77 6.60 15.20
CA SER A 289 26.43 7.89 14.59
C SER A 289 24.92 8.07 14.44
N VAL A 290 24.22 7.05 13.90
CA VAL A 290 22.76 7.10 13.72
C VAL A 290 22.04 7.05 15.06
N LEU A 291 22.52 6.22 16.01
CA LEU A 291 21.97 6.17 17.36
C LEU A 291 22.10 7.51 18.08
N SER A 292 23.26 8.17 17.98
CA SER A 292 23.48 9.50 18.56
C SER A 292 22.55 10.56 17.95
N LEU A 293 22.34 10.50 16.63
CA LEU A 293 21.38 11.36 15.95
C LEU A 293 19.94 11.11 16.43
N SER A 294 19.55 9.84 16.61
CA SER A 294 18.23 9.50 17.18
C SER A 294 18.08 10.01 18.60
N LEU A 295 19.08 9.78 19.46
CA LEU A 295 19.06 10.23 20.85
C LEU A 295 18.92 11.76 20.93
N LEU A 296 19.61 12.50 20.05
CA LEU A 296 19.49 13.95 19.97
C LEU A 296 18.09 14.38 19.49
N ALA A 297 17.58 13.78 18.41
CA ALA A 297 16.24 14.08 17.89
C ALA A 297 15.15 13.80 18.95
N ASP A 298 15.26 12.65 19.63
CA ASP A 298 14.36 12.23 20.69
C ASP A 298 14.47 13.15 21.91
N ARG A 299 15.69 13.59 22.29
CA ARG A 299 15.91 14.57 23.37
C ARG A 299 15.28 15.93 23.07
N ILE A 300 15.31 16.38 21.80
CA ILE A 300 14.66 17.62 21.37
C ILE A 300 13.14 17.47 21.43
N TYR A 301 12.60 16.36 20.94
CA TYR A 301 11.15 16.13 20.90
C TYR A 301 10.53 15.94 22.30
N TYR A 302 11.13 15.07 23.12
CA TYR A 302 10.58 14.70 24.43
C TYR A 302 11.04 15.61 25.57
N GLY A 303 12.08 16.42 25.38
CA GLY A 303 12.67 17.24 26.43
C GLY A 303 13.51 16.45 27.46
N SER A 304 13.58 15.12 27.35
CA SER A 304 14.36 14.24 28.22
C SER A 304 15.18 13.24 27.41
N TRP A 305 16.30 12.77 27.97
CA TRP A 305 17.14 11.75 27.31
C TRP A 305 16.41 10.41 27.36
N THR A 306 16.00 9.93 26.19
CA THR A 306 15.29 8.65 26.07
C THR A 306 15.76 7.86 24.87
N LEU A 307 15.76 6.53 25.01
CA LEU A 307 16.02 5.60 23.91
C LEU A 307 14.74 4.82 23.59
N PRO A 308 13.90 5.29 22.65
CA PRO A 308 12.61 4.68 22.37
C PRO A 308 12.67 3.21 21.94
N PRO A 309 13.63 2.75 21.09
CA PRO A 309 13.76 1.33 20.75
C PRO A 309 13.92 0.41 21.97
N PHE A 310 14.69 0.85 22.97
CA PHE A 310 14.87 0.11 24.21
C PHE A 310 13.61 0.12 25.07
N LYS A 311 12.98 1.29 25.24
CA LYS A 311 11.70 1.39 25.97
C LYS A 311 10.61 0.55 25.32
N PHE A 312 10.52 0.55 23.99
CA PHE A 312 9.60 -0.28 23.23
C PHE A 312 9.85 -1.76 23.48
N LEU A 313 11.10 -2.22 23.41
CA LEU A 313 11.45 -3.61 23.66
C LEU A 313 11.11 -4.03 25.10
N TYR A 314 11.51 -3.20 26.07
CA TYR A 314 11.20 -3.41 27.48
C TYR A 314 9.68 -3.48 27.70
N PHE A 315 8.93 -2.54 27.14
CA PHE A 315 7.48 -2.47 27.31
C PHE A 315 6.75 -3.66 26.66
N ASN A 316 7.15 -4.08 25.45
CA ASN A 316 6.50 -5.18 24.75
C ASN A 316 6.87 -6.56 25.32
N ILE A 317 8.11 -6.76 25.77
CA ILE A 317 8.56 -8.04 26.33
C ILE A 317 8.17 -8.16 27.81
N ALA A 318 8.43 -7.13 28.63
CA ALA A 318 8.23 -7.21 30.07
C ALA A 318 6.76 -7.03 30.49
N GLN A 319 5.99 -6.20 29.76
CA GLN A 319 4.60 -5.90 30.14
C GLN A 319 3.55 -6.63 29.29
N SER A 320 3.96 -7.41 28.28
CA SER A 320 3.07 -8.21 27.40
C SER A 320 1.88 -7.45 26.80
N LEU A 321 1.98 -6.11 26.66
CA LEU A 321 0.87 -5.28 26.21
C LEU A 321 0.48 -5.55 24.74
N ALA A 322 1.37 -6.14 23.95
CA ALA A 322 1.08 -6.57 22.59
C ALA A 322 -0.10 -7.57 22.50
N VAL A 323 -0.39 -8.30 23.59
CA VAL A 323 -1.56 -9.19 23.68
C VAL A 323 -2.88 -8.40 23.66
N PHE A 324 -2.91 -7.16 24.15
CA PHE A 324 -4.09 -6.29 24.13
C PHE A 324 -4.59 -6.02 22.70
N TYR A 325 -3.66 -6.01 21.73
CA TYR A 325 -3.97 -5.79 20.31
C TYR A 325 -4.24 -7.09 19.53
N GLY A 326 -4.44 -8.21 20.24
CA GLY A 326 -4.79 -9.51 19.66
C GLY A 326 -3.62 -10.49 19.54
N ARG A 327 -3.97 -11.77 19.42
CA ARG A 327 -3.03 -12.90 19.25
C ARG A 327 -3.24 -13.56 17.90
N ASN A 328 -2.13 -13.94 17.25
CA ASN A 328 -2.14 -14.65 15.98
C ASN A 328 -1.39 -15.98 16.08
N ASP A 329 -1.84 -16.98 15.32
CA ASP A 329 -1.20 -18.30 15.25
C ASP A 329 0.27 -18.21 14.79
N TRP A 330 1.07 -19.21 15.16
CA TRP A 330 2.49 -19.28 14.79
C TRP A 330 2.70 -19.29 13.27
N HIS A 331 1.78 -19.87 12.50
CA HIS A 331 1.86 -19.98 11.04
C HIS A 331 1.39 -18.74 10.28
N TYR A 332 0.94 -17.68 10.97
CA TYR A 332 0.33 -16.49 10.35
C TYR A 332 1.11 -15.93 9.14
N TYR A 333 2.44 -15.79 9.25
CA TYR A 333 3.23 -15.27 8.13
C TYR A 333 3.26 -16.20 6.92
N LEU A 334 3.22 -17.51 7.14
CA LEU A 334 3.18 -18.50 6.08
C LEU A 334 1.79 -18.60 5.43
N SER A 335 0.74 -18.66 6.25
CA SER A 335 -0.63 -18.89 5.78
C SER A 335 -1.37 -17.62 5.34
N GLN A 336 -1.00 -16.44 5.84
CA GLN A 336 -1.66 -15.17 5.54
C GLN A 336 -0.67 -14.10 5.07
N GLY A 337 0.48 -13.95 5.73
CA GLY A 337 1.46 -12.91 5.41
C GLY A 337 1.98 -12.97 3.97
N TYR A 338 2.53 -14.11 3.55
CA TYR A 338 3.01 -14.30 2.18
C TYR A 338 1.94 -14.26 1.11
N PRO A 339 0.78 -14.92 1.27
CA PRO A 339 -0.33 -14.75 0.34
C PRO A 339 -0.76 -13.29 0.17
N LEU A 340 -0.78 -12.50 1.26
CA LEU A 340 -1.17 -11.09 1.20
C LEU A 340 -0.12 -10.21 0.52
N LEU A 341 1.17 -10.41 0.81
CA LEU A 341 2.27 -9.66 0.21
C LEU A 341 2.42 -9.93 -1.29
N LEU A 342 2.31 -11.22 -1.68
CA LEU A 342 2.69 -11.68 -3.01
C LEU A 342 1.50 -11.85 -3.94
N THR A 343 0.28 -12.02 -3.40
CA THR A 343 -0.96 -12.16 -4.18
C THR A 343 -0.80 -13.19 -5.32
N THR A 344 -0.90 -12.76 -6.58
CA THR A 344 -0.75 -13.64 -7.75
C THR A 344 0.68 -14.12 -7.99
N ALA A 345 1.69 -13.47 -7.38
CA ALA A 345 3.10 -13.81 -7.53
C ALA A 345 3.56 -14.92 -6.58
N LEU A 346 2.72 -15.34 -5.63
CA LEU A 346 3.04 -16.36 -4.62
C LEU A 346 3.63 -17.67 -5.21
N PRO A 347 2.99 -18.36 -6.18
CA PRO A 347 3.51 -19.64 -6.67
C PRO A 347 4.90 -19.51 -7.32
N PHE A 348 5.13 -18.43 -8.06
CA PHE A 348 6.44 -18.14 -8.66
C PHE A 348 7.49 -17.80 -7.60
N THR A 349 7.08 -17.15 -6.51
CA THR A 349 7.97 -16.82 -5.40
C THR A 349 8.42 -18.08 -4.67
N LEU A 350 7.50 -19.04 -4.43
CA LEU A 350 7.85 -20.33 -3.83
C LEU A 350 8.84 -21.12 -4.71
N ALA A 351 8.65 -21.11 -6.03
CA ALA A 351 9.59 -21.72 -6.98
C ALA A 351 10.95 -21.01 -7.01
N GLY A 352 10.96 -19.68 -6.89
CA GLY A 352 12.18 -18.86 -6.81
C GLY A 352 12.96 -19.13 -5.53
N LEU A 353 12.25 -19.22 -4.41
CA LEU A 353 12.81 -19.50 -3.09
C LEU A 353 13.41 -20.91 -3.03
N SER A 354 12.68 -21.93 -3.51
CA SER A 354 13.19 -23.30 -3.56
C SER A 354 14.43 -23.41 -4.44
N SER A 355 14.44 -22.74 -5.61
CA SER A 355 15.59 -22.71 -6.52
C SER A 355 16.81 -22.00 -5.91
N ALA A 356 16.59 -20.96 -5.09
CA ALA A 356 17.66 -20.23 -4.42
C ALA A 356 18.32 -21.04 -3.30
N LEU A 357 17.56 -21.92 -2.64
CA LEU A 357 18.05 -22.74 -1.52
C LEU A 357 18.61 -24.10 -1.96
N ALA A 358 18.07 -24.68 -3.03
CA ALA A 358 18.47 -25.99 -3.53
C ALA A 358 19.83 -25.99 -4.29
N ALA A 359 20.39 -24.82 -4.60
CA ALA A 359 21.64 -24.70 -5.34
C ALA A 359 22.85 -25.29 -4.54
N PRO A 360 23.57 -26.30 -5.08
CA PRO A 360 24.72 -26.89 -4.39
C PRO A 360 25.85 -25.88 -4.14
N PHE A 361 26.47 -25.94 -2.94
CA PHE A 361 27.55 -25.03 -2.51
C PHE A 361 28.75 -25.03 -3.48
N LYS A 362 29.03 -26.16 -4.14
CA LYS A 362 30.19 -26.35 -5.04
C LYS A 362 29.96 -25.92 -6.51
N GLN A 363 28.72 -25.69 -6.95
CA GLN A 363 28.40 -25.20 -8.32
C GLN A 363 27.95 -23.72 -8.33
N SER A 364 27.90 -23.07 -7.17
CA SER A 364 27.42 -21.70 -6.99
C SER A 364 28.49 -20.62 -7.25
N GLY A 365 29.46 -20.87 -8.14
CA GLY A 365 30.63 -19.99 -8.34
C GLY A 365 30.32 -18.55 -8.80
N GLY A 366 29.07 -18.24 -9.16
CA GLY A 366 28.66 -16.90 -9.57
C GLY A 366 28.15 -16.06 -8.38
N LEU A 367 28.61 -14.80 -8.30
CA LEU A 367 28.15 -13.79 -7.34
C LEU A 367 26.62 -13.73 -7.24
N GLY A 368 25.90 -13.71 -8.36
CA GLY A 368 24.43 -13.67 -8.37
C GLY A 368 23.75 -14.89 -7.74
N ALA A 369 24.34 -16.09 -7.79
CA ALA A 369 23.79 -17.28 -7.12
C ALA A 369 23.95 -17.17 -5.59
N SER A 370 25.11 -16.69 -5.13
CA SER A 370 25.36 -16.44 -3.70
C SER A 370 24.40 -15.39 -3.12
N ILE A 371 24.18 -14.27 -3.84
CA ILE A 371 23.24 -13.23 -3.41
C ILE A 371 21.82 -13.80 -3.29
N ARG A 372 21.33 -14.52 -4.31
CA ARG A 372 19.98 -15.13 -4.26
C ARG A 372 19.80 -16.06 -3.07
N ARG A 373 20.80 -16.88 -2.77
CA ARG A 373 20.74 -17.78 -1.61
C ARG A 373 20.64 -17.01 -0.29
N GLN A 374 21.46 -15.97 -0.12
CA GLN A 374 21.41 -15.12 1.07
C GLN A 374 20.06 -14.41 1.22
N LEU A 375 19.53 -13.84 0.14
CA LEU A 375 18.19 -13.23 0.14
C LEU A 375 17.11 -14.27 0.47
N GLY A 376 17.21 -15.48 -0.06
CA GLY A 376 16.28 -16.58 0.25
C GLY A 376 16.31 -16.98 1.72
N ILE A 377 17.50 -17.04 2.33
CA ILE A 377 17.65 -17.32 3.77
C ILE A 377 17.02 -16.20 4.60
N VAL A 378 17.28 -14.93 4.26
CA VAL A 378 16.67 -13.77 4.95
C VAL A 378 15.15 -13.83 4.87
N CYS A 379 14.60 -14.13 3.69
CA CYS A 379 13.17 -14.28 3.50
C CYS A 379 12.60 -15.40 4.38
N ILE A 380 13.32 -16.47 4.71
CA ILE A 380 12.81 -17.51 5.62
C ILE A 380 13.03 -17.15 7.09
N ALA A 381 14.22 -16.65 7.44
CA ALA A 381 14.62 -16.41 8.81
C ALA A 381 13.78 -15.33 9.49
N MET A 382 13.48 -14.23 8.78
CA MET A 382 12.74 -13.11 9.37
C MET A 382 11.30 -13.50 9.78
N PRO A 383 10.46 -14.09 8.89
CA PRO A 383 9.16 -14.61 9.29
C PRO A 383 9.24 -15.71 10.35
N ALA A 384 10.23 -16.61 10.28
CA ALA A 384 10.38 -17.70 11.25
C ALA A 384 10.66 -17.17 12.67
N ILE A 385 11.52 -16.17 12.81
CA ILE A 385 11.81 -15.52 14.10
C ILE A 385 10.59 -14.73 14.58
N LEU A 386 9.95 -13.94 13.70
CA LEU A 386 8.77 -13.15 14.08
C LEU A 386 7.55 -14.03 14.39
N SER A 387 7.50 -15.26 13.89
CA SER A 387 6.45 -16.24 14.21
C SER A 387 6.42 -16.63 15.69
N LEU A 388 7.53 -16.43 16.42
CA LEU A 388 7.65 -16.69 17.86
C LEU A 388 6.91 -15.65 18.72
N ILE A 389 6.60 -14.48 18.16
CA ILE A 389 5.92 -13.38 18.87
C ILE A 389 4.39 -13.58 18.80
N SER A 390 3.66 -13.32 19.88
CA SER A 390 2.21 -13.51 19.94
C SER A 390 1.43 -12.58 19.00
N HIS A 391 1.81 -11.30 18.96
CA HIS A 391 1.21 -10.30 18.08
C HIS A 391 1.96 -10.26 16.74
N LYS A 392 1.22 -10.22 15.63
CA LYS A 392 1.77 -10.33 14.28
C LYS A 392 1.02 -9.41 13.33
N GLU A 393 1.76 -8.81 12.41
CA GLU A 393 1.19 -8.00 11.34
C GLU A 393 1.97 -8.22 10.05
N VAL A 394 1.28 -8.27 8.91
CA VAL A 394 1.93 -8.44 7.60
C VAL A 394 2.99 -7.36 7.34
N ARG A 395 2.81 -6.15 7.87
CA ARG A 395 3.78 -5.05 7.74
C ARG A 395 5.14 -5.34 8.36
N PHE A 396 5.23 -6.21 9.36
CA PHE A 396 6.52 -6.53 10.00
C PHE A 396 7.46 -7.29 9.06
N ILE A 397 6.92 -8.03 8.09
CA ILE A 397 7.70 -8.72 7.05
C ILE A 397 7.72 -7.93 5.73
N TYR A 398 7.27 -6.67 5.71
CA TYR A 398 7.32 -5.84 4.51
C TYR A 398 8.74 -5.56 4.00
N PRO A 399 9.78 -5.38 4.86
CA PRO A 399 11.15 -5.13 4.40
C PRO A 399 11.77 -6.22 3.51
N ILE A 400 11.23 -7.45 3.54
CA ILE A 400 11.70 -8.54 2.67
C ILE A 400 10.98 -8.60 1.32
N LEU A 401 9.93 -7.81 1.09
CA LEU A 401 9.20 -7.82 -0.18
C LEU A 401 10.08 -7.52 -1.41
N PRO A 402 10.99 -6.53 -1.40
CA PRO A 402 11.96 -6.33 -2.48
C PRO A 402 12.76 -7.60 -2.83
N SER A 403 13.26 -8.29 -1.80
CA SER A 403 14.01 -9.54 -1.95
C SER A 403 13.15 -10.65 -2.53
N LEU A 404 11.89 -10.77 -2.08
CA LEU A 404 10.93 -11.72 -2.63
C LEU A 404 10.69 -11.45 -4.12
N HIS A 405 10.39 -10.21 -4.53
CA HIS A 405 10.19 -9.85 -5.93
C HIS A 405 11.40 -10.19 -6.82
N ILE A 406 12.62 -9.95 -6.32
CA ILE A 406 13.85 -10.32 -7.02
C ILE A 406 13.93 -11.84 -7.22
N LEU A 407 13.68 -12.63 -6.18
CA LEU A 407 13.71 -14.10 -6.26
C LEU A 407 12.61 -14.66 -7.17
N THR A 408 11.47 -13.97 -7.26
CA THR A 408 10.34 -14.32 -8.11
C THR A 408 10.58 -14.05 -9.59
N ALA A 409 11.46 -13.11 -9.93
CA ALA A 409 11.64 -12.67 -11.32
C ALA A 409 12.14 -13.78 -12.27
N PRO A 410 13.14 -14.63 -11.94
CA PRO A 410 13.58 -15.70 -12.84
C PRO A 410 12.52 -16.75 -13.20
N PRO A 411 11.78 -17.37 -12.25
CA PRO A 411 10.74 -18.34 -12.61
C PRO A 411 9.61 -17.69 -13.40
N LEU A 412 9.28 -16.43 -13.11
CA LEU A 412 8.27 -15.68 -13.85
C LEU A 412 8.70 -15.39 -15.29
N SER A 413 9.93 -14.88 -15.48
CA SER A 413 10.50 -14.61 -16.80
C SER A 413 10.53 -15.89 -17.63
N LYS A 414 11.07 -16.98 -17.08
CA LYS A 414 11.15 -18.28 -17.78
C LYS A 414 9.77 -18.79 -18.25
N PHE A 415 8.71 -18.52 -17.49
CA PHE A 415 7.37 -18.99 -17.81
C PHE A 415 6.67 -18.12 -18.88
N PHE A 416 6.75 -16.79 -18.75
CA PHE A 416 6.00 -15.83 -19.56
C PHE A 416 6.78 -15.20 -20.72
N GLU A 417 8.11 -15.19 -20.70
CA GLU A 417 8.93 -14.60 -21.77
C GLU A 417 8.62 -15.19 -23.16
N PRO A 418 8.50 -16.53 -23.35
CA PRO A 418 8.12 -17.07 -24.66
C PRO A 418 6.75 -16.58 -25.13
N ALA A 419 5.83 -16.31 -24.18
CA ALA A 419 4.50 -15.82 -24.50
C ALA A 419 4.52 -14.36 -24.96
N ILE A 420 5.47 -13.55 -24.50
CA ILE A 420 5.59 -12.15 -24.91
C ILE A 420 6.35 -12.05 -26.24
N SER A 421 7.44 -12.80 -26.39
CA SER A 421 8.36 -12.66 -27.53
C SER A 421 7.84 -13.31 -28.83
N TYR A 422 7.01 -14.35 -28.75
CA TYR A 422 6.54 -15.09 -29.92
C TYR A 422 5.03 -14.98 -30.11
N THR A 423 4.59 -14.68 -31.34
CA THR A 423 3.17 -14.54 -31.73
C THR A 423 2.45 -15.87 -32.03
N ALA A 424 3.12 -17.01 -31.86
CA ALA A 424 2.53 -18.32 -32.13
C ALA A 424 1.32 -18.60 -31.24
N GLY A 425 0.25 -19.15 -31.83
CA GLY A 425 -1.00 -19.47 -31.12
C GLY A 425 -0.84 -20.46 -29.95
N SER A 426 0.23 -21.26 -29.94
CA SER A 426 0.57 -22.18 -28.84
C SER A 426 0.82 -21.47 -27.50
N TYR A 427 1.19 -20.19 -27.52
CA TYR A 427 1.40 -19.39 -26.31
C TYR A 427 0.18 -18.58 -25.87
N LEU A 428 -0.94 -18.65 -26.60
CA LEU A 428 -2.17 -17.91 -26.27
C LEU A 428 -2.65 -18.17 -24.82
N PRO A 429 -2.68 -19.41 -24.28
CA PRO A 429 -3.10 -19.63 -22.90
C PRO A 429 -2.21 -18.91 -21.87
N ARG A 430 -0.90 -18.85 -22.11
CA ARG A 430 0.04 -18.15 -21.22
C ARG A 430 -0.13 -16.63 -21.28
N ARG A 431 -0.45 -16.09 -22.46
CA ARG A 431 -0.79 -14.67 -22.63
C ARG A 431 -2.06 -14.31 -21.89
N LEU A 432 -3.13 -15.10 -22.06
CA LEU A 432 -4.39 -14.91 -21.36
C LEU A 432 -4.22 -15.01 -19.84
N LEU A 433 -3.42 -15.97 -19.37
CA LEU A 433 -3.08 -16.08 -17.95
C LEU A 433 -2.32 -14.84 -17.46
N LEU A 434 -1.29 -14.37 -18.18
CA LEU A 434 -0.56 -13.15 -17.81
C LEU A 434 -1.50 -11.94 -17.71
N SER A 435 -2.35 -11.74 -18.72
CA SER A 435 -3.35 -10.67 -18.73
C SER A 435 -4.32 -10.79 -17.55
N PHE A 436 -4.77 -12.00 -17.22
CA PHE A 436 -5.62 -12.25 -16.07
C PHE A 436 -4.93 -11.89 -14.75
N LEU A 437 -3.67 -12.33 -14.54
CA LEU A 437 -2.94 -12.03 -13.30
C LEU A 437 -2.70 -10.51 -13.14
N ILE A 438 -2.36 -9.81 -14.22
CA ILE A 438 -2.21 -8.34 -14.21
C ILE A 438 -3.54 -7.69 -13.88
N LEU A 439 -4.64 -8.12 -14.52
CA LEU A 439 -5.97 -7.57 -14.29
C LEU A 439 -6.42 -7.74 -12.83
N VAL A 440 -6.23 -8.92 -12.25
CA VAL A 440 -6.54 -9.18 -10.84
C VAL A 440 -5.75 -8.23 -9.93
N ASN A 441 -4.44 -8.08 -10.16
CA ASN A 441 -3.62 -7.18 -9.36
C ASN A 441 -4.05 -5.71 -9.49
N LEU A 442 -4.37 -5.25 -10.69
CA LEU A 442 -4.86 -3.88 -10.92
C LEU A 442 -6.21 -3.63 -10.23
N ILE A 443 -7.14 -4.60 -10.28
CA ILE A 443 -8.44 -4.50 -9.60
C ILE A 443 -8.24 -4.42 -8.08
N VAL A 444 -7.40 -5.28 -7.51
CA VAL A 444 -7.12 -5.27 -6.06
C VAL A 444 -6.46 -3.95 -5.67
N ALA A 445 -5.42 -3.52 -6.39
CA ALA A 445 -4.70 -2.28 -6.13
C ALA A 445 -5.63 -1.05 -6.21
N PHE A 446 -6.49 -0.99 -7.22
CA PHE A 446 -7.46 0.09 -7.38
C PHE A 446 -8.51 0.08 -6.26
N TYR A 447 -9.11 -1.08 -5.96
CA TYR A 447 -10.12 -1.21 -4.93
C TYR A 447 -9.60 -0.78 -3.55
N THR A 448 -8.40 -1.22 -3.17
CA THR A 448 -7.81 -0.88 -1.87
C THR A 448 -7.35 0.58 -1.81
N SER A 449 -6.94 1.19 -2.93
CA SER A 449 -6.45 2.57 -2.96
C SER A 449 -7.56 3.62 -3.05
N VAL A 450 -8.72 3.28 -3.65
CA VAL A 450 -9.78 4.26 -3.96
C VAL A 450 -11.09 4.00 -3.22
N SER A 451 -11.48 2.73 -3.06
CA SER A 451 -12.86 2.39 -2.67
C SER A 451 -12.98 1.91 -1.22
N HIS A 452 -12.12 1.00 -0.78
CA HIS A 452 -12.20 0.38 0.54
C HIS A 452 -11.79 1.33 1.66
N ALA A 453 -12.64 1.54 2.66
CA ALA A 453 -12.40 2.48 3.76
C ALA A 453 -12.12 3.92 3.28
N SER A 454 -12.88 4.40 2.29
CA SER A 454 -12.74 5.75 1.70
C SER A 454 -13.52 6.84 2.44
N GLY A 455 -14.38 6.46 3.39
CA GLY A 455 -15.24 7.38 4.13
C GLY A 455 -14.47 8.43 4.95
N PRO A 456 -13.45 8.04 5.73
CA PRO A 456 -12.73 8.96 6.61
C PRO A 456 -12.17 10.19 5.89
N SER A 457 -11.50 10.01 4.76
CA SER A 457 -10.92 11.13 3.99
C SER A 457 -11.98 12.14 3.54
N LYS A 458 -13.15 11.65 3.08
CA LYS A 458 -14.24 12.48 2.57
C LYS A 458 -14.97 13.25 3.67
N VAL A 459 -15.09 12.65 4.87
CA VAL A 459 -15.66 13.33 6.04
C VAL A 459 -14.83 14.57 6.40
N PHE A 460 -13.50 14.44 6.40
CA PHE A 460 -12.61 15.54 6.75
C PHE A 460 -12.58 16.63 5.67
N GLU A 461 -12.65 16.26 4.39
CA GLU A 461 -12.86 17.19 3.29
C GLU A 461 -14.17 17.97 3.46
N TYR A 462 -15.29 17.27 3.73
CA TYR A 462 -16.59 17.91 3.96
C TYR A 462 -16.55 18.89 5.14
N ILE A 463 -16.01 18.48 6.29
CA ILE A 463 -15.95 19.33 7.49
C ILE A 463 -15.07 20.57 7.26
N ARG A 464 -13.94 20.45 6.54
CA ARG A 464 -13.11 21.60 6.16
C ARG A 464 -13.91 22.63 5.34
N HIS A 465 -14.66 22.17 4.33
CA HIS A 465 -15.52 23.05 3.55
C HIS A 465 -16.62 23.71 4.39
N GLN A 466 -17.23 22.99 5.34
CA GLN A 466 -18.22 23.59 6.24
C GLN A 466 -17.61 24.65 7.14
N SER A 467 -16.42 24.39 7.71
CA SER A 467 -15.69 25.35 8.55
C SER A 467 -15.34 26.63 7.79
N GLU A 468 -14.90 26.52 6.53
CA GLU A 468 -14.63 27.69 5.69
C GLU A 468 -15.91 28.48 5.39
N ARG A 469 -17.02 27.81 5.03
CA ARG A 469 -18.32 28.47 4.81
C ARG A 469 -18.76 29.27 6.04
N VAL A 470 -18.71 28.67 7.22
CA VAL A 470 -19.04 29.33 8.48
C VAL A 470 -18.13 30.53 8.73
N SER A 471 -16.83 30.40 8.49
CA SER A 471 -15.86 31.48 8.67
C SER A 471 -16.11 32.66 7.73
N VAL A 472 -16.47 32.39 6.47
CA VAL A 472 -16.82 33.43 5.48
C VAL A 472 -18.12 34.13 5.85
N GLU A 473 -19.14 33.39 6.26
CA GLU A 473 -20.42 33.98 6.66
C GLU A 473 -20.29 34.87 7.91
N ALA A 474 -19.48 34.43 8.89
CA ALA A 474 -19.17 35.23 10.07
C ALA A 474 -18.47 36.55 9.70
N ASN A 475 -17.54 36.52 8.76
CA ASN A 475 -16.87 37.74 8.27
C ASN A 475 -17.86 38.69 7.57
N ILE A 476 -18.75 38.18 6.72
CA ILE A 476 -19.75 38.98 6.01
C ILE A 476 -20.72 39.66 6.99
N GLN A 477 -21.21 38.91 7.99
CA GLN A 477 -22.11 39.44 9.02
C GLN A 477 -21.40 40.46 9.94
N GLY A 478 -20.10 40.27 10.19
CA GLY A 478 -19.25 41.22 10.92
C GLY A 478 -18.97 42.54 10.18
N SER A 479 -19.10 42.56 8.86
CA SER A 479 -18.90 43.75 7.99
C SER A 479 -20.17 44.56 7.69
N ARG A 480 -21.23 44.47 8.51
CA ARG A 480 -22.29 45.49 8.49
C ARG A 480 -21.71 46.85 8.92
N PRO A 481 -21.96 47.96 8.21
CA PRO A 481 -21.49 49.28 8.63
C PRO A 481 -22.10 49.60 9.99
N GLN A 482 -21.27 49.58 11.02
CA GLN A 482 -21.60 50.22 12.29
C GLN A 482 -21.86 51.71 12.00
N PRO A 483 -22.86 52.36 12.62
CA PRO A 483 -22.95 53.82 12.58
C PRO A 483 -21.63 54.41 13.10
N PRO A 484 -21.24 55.62 12.69
CA PRO A 484 -19.95 56.19 13.06
C PRO A 484 -19.96 56.48 14.55
N VAL A 485 -19.38 55.56 15.35
CA VAL A 485 -19.09 55.82 16.75
C VAL A 485 -17.58 55.92 16.88
N SER A 486 -17.13 57.15 16.99
CA SER A 486 -15.77 57.56 17.32
C SER A 486 -15.31 56.93 18.64
N SER A 487 -14.45 55.92 18.58
CA SER A 487 -13.49 55.63 19.64
C SER A 487 -12.32 54.78 19.11
N LEU A 488 -11.11 55.33 19.28
CA LEU A 488 -9.81 54.85 18.83
C LEU A 488 -9.24 53.69 19.69
N PHE A 489 -10.09 52.85 20.28
CA PHE A 489 -9.64 51.73 21.09
C PHE A 489 -10.12 50.42 20.50
N SER A 490 -9.17 49.70 19.89
CA SER A 490 -9.29 48.35 19.39
C SER A 490 -9.92 47.43 20.44
N ALA A 491 -11.21 47.16 20.31
CA ALA A 491 -11.79 45.95 20.88
C ALA A 491 -11.21 44.76 20.09
N PRO A 492 -10.79 43.67 20.77
CA PRO A 492 -10.26 42.50 20.09
C PRO A 492 -11.33 41.94 19.15
N VAL A 493 -10.94 41.72 17.90
CA VAL A 493 -11.70 40.93 16.93
C VAL A 493 -12.17 39.66 17.65
N ARG A 494 -13.50 39.50 17.78
CA ARG A 494 -14.09 38.29 18.38
C ARG A 494 -13.44 37.07 17.70
N PRO A 495 -12.85 36.10 18.44
CA PRO A 495 -12.54 34.83 17.82
C PRO A 495 -13.88 34.28 17.31
N ALA A 496 -14.00 34.10 16.00
CA ALA A 496 -15.14 33.42 15.43
C ALA A 496 -15.26 32.07 16.15
N GLN A 497 -16.39 31.82 16.82
CA GLN A 497 -16.60 30.57 17.53
C GLN A 497 -16.40 29.43 16.54
N GLY A 498 -15.53 28.49 16.91
CA GLY A 498 -15.13 27.39 16.06
C GLY A 498 -16.28 26.43 15.77
N LEU A 499 -16.12 25.63 14.71
CA LEU A 499 -17.02 24.52 14.39
C LEU A 499 -16.66 23.32 15.27
N THR A 500 -17.64 22.74 15.96
CA THR A 500 -17.41 21.60 16.86
C THR A 500 -17.84 20.26 16.24
N VAL A 501 -17.05 19.20 16.40
CA VAL A 501 -17.30 17.86 15.82
C VAL A 501 -17.08 16.75 16.85
N GLY A 502 -18.04 15.84 16.99
CA GLY A 502 -17.90 14.64 17.83
C GLY A 502 -17.94 13.35 17.00
N PHE A 503 -17.04 12.43 17.31
CA PHE A 503 -16.94 11.12 16.64
C PHE A 503 -17.42 10.00 17.57
N LEU A 504 -18.62 9.49 17.31
CA LEU A 504 -19.21 8.33 18.01
C LEU A 504 -18.95 7.06 17.18
N MET A 505 -17.70 6.61 17.19
CA MET A 505 -17.23 5.46 16.41
C MET A 505 -16.01 4.84 17.11
N PRO A 506 -15.51 3.66 16.69
CA PRO A 506 -14.33 3.09 17.32
C PRO A 506 -13.16 4.07 17.23
N CYS A 507 -12.33 4.11 18.27
CA CYS A 507 -11.16 4.99 18.32
C CYS A 507 -10.28 4.84 17.06
N HIS A 508 -9.58 5.93 16.71
CA HIS A 508 -8.62 5.95 15.61
C HIS A 508 -9.16 5.36 14.28
N SER A 509 -10.45 5.55 14.00
CA SER A 509 -11.09 5.16 12.72
C SER A 509 -10.94 6.21 11.63
N THR A 510 -10.39 7.38 11.98
CA THR A 510 -10.25 8.53 11.11
C THR A 510 -8.90 9.22 11.35
N PRO A 511 -8.41 10.03 10.39
CA PRO A 511 -7.32 10.97 10.65
C PRO A 511 -7.70 12.01 11.72
N TRP A 512 -6.80 12.96 12.02
CA TRP A 512 -7.12 14.03 12.97
C TRP A 512 -6.66 15.41 12.48
N ARG A 513 -5.81 16.13 13.23
CA ARG A 513 -5.48 17.51 12.95
C ARG A 513 -4.75 17.70 11.64
N SER A 514 -3.92 16.74 11.26
CA SER A 514 -3.23 16.71 9.95
C SER A 514 -4.19 16.77 8.76
N HIS A 515 -5.47 16.44 8.95
CA HIS A 515 -6.51 16.47 7.92
C HIS A 515 -7.58 17.51 8.17
N PHE A 516 -7.80 17.95 9.41
CA PHE A 516 -8.65 19.11 9.68
C PHE A 516 -7.98 20.40 9.25
N VAL A 517 -6.67 20.55 9.50
CA VAL A 517 -5.83 21.72 9.22
C VAL A 517 -6.24 23.01 9.95
N PHE A 518 -7.52 23.38 9.96
CA PHE A 518 -8.00 24.63 10.52
C PHE A 518 -8.07 24.58 12.05
N PRO A 519 -7.46 25.55 12.76
CA PRO A 519 -7.50 25.59 14.23
C PRO A 519 -8.89 25.91 14.78
N SER A 520 -9.76 26.55 13.97
CA SER A 520 -11.16 26.83 14.32
C SER A 520 -12.05 25.59 14.38
N ILE A 521 -11.53 24.40 14.06
CA ILE A 521 -12.28 23.15 14.21
C ILE A 521 -11.87 22.53 15.55
N GLU A 522 -12.84 22.44 16.46
CA GLU A 522 -12.72 21.72 17.71
C GLU A 522 -13.38 20.35 17.56
N ALA A 523 -12.70 19.29 17.99
CA ALA A 523 -13.23 17.95 17.82
C ALA A 523 -12.88 17.06 19.02
N TRP A 524 -13.73 16.06 19.26
CA TRP A 524 -13.50 14.99 20.22
C TRP A 524 -13.92 13.64 19.64
N ALA A 525 -13.29 12.57 20.10
CA ALA A 525 -13.56 11.20 19.65
C ALA A 525 -13.44 10.24 20.84
N LEU A 526 -14.14 9.11 20.76
CA LEU A 526 -14.02 8.04 21.76
C LEU A 526 -12.58 7.53 21.82
N SER A 527 -12.02 7.48 23.02
CA SER A 527 -10.66 7.01 23.28
C SER A 527 -10.60 5.49 23.41
N CYS A 528 -9.40 4.94 23.19
CA CYS A 528 -9.08 3.55 23.49
C CYS A 528 -7.67 3.45 24.08
N GLU A 529 -7.35 4.35 25.00
CA GLU A 529 -6.04 4.33 25.65
C GLU A 529 -5.87 2.99 26.41
N PRO A 530 -4.74 2.29 26.27
CA PRO A 530 -4.53 1.07 27.01
C PRO A 530 -4.34 1.38 28.50
N PRO A 531 -4.61 0.43 29.39
CA PRO A 531 -4.48 0.60 30.83
C PRO A 531 -3.01 0.53 31.25
N VAL A 532 -2.25 1.57 30.95
CA VAL A 532 -0.82 1.64 31.29
C VAL A 532 -0.67 1.69 32.81
N ASN A 533 0.27 0.92 33.35
CA ASN A 533 0.55 0.74 34.79
C ASN A 533 -0.49 -0.07 35.58
N PHE A 534 -1.44 -0.76 34.92
CA PHE A 534 -2.38 -1.63 35.62
C PHE A 534 -1.75 -3.00 35.92
N ASN A 535 -2.07 -3.55 37.10
CA ASN A 535 -1.74 -4.93 37.46
C ASN A 535 -2.49 -5.94 36.57
N GLU A 536 -2.06 -7.20 36.51
CA GLU A 536 -2.66 -8.22 35.62
C GLU A 536 -4.18 -8.37 35.80
N SER A 537 -4.67 -8.40 37.05
CA SER A 537 -6.10 -8.49 37.36
C SER A 537 -6.88 -7.26 36.92
N GLN A 538 -6.33 -6.07 37.13
CA GLN A 538 -6.94 -4.80 36.71
C GLN A 538 -6.97 -4.68 35.18
N ARG A 539 -5.92 -5.16 34.51
CA ARG A 539 -5.83 -5.17 33.05
C ARG A 539 -6.84 -6.12 32.42
N ALA A 540 -7.09 -7.26 33.03
CA ALA A 540 -8.10 -8.21 32.58
C ALA A 540 -9.54 -7.66 32.71
N ALA A 541 -9.77 -6.77 33.68
CA ALA A 541 -11.07 -6.13 33.91
C ALA A 541 -11.24 -4.78 33.17
N TYR A 542 -10.20 -4.27 32.52
CA TYR A 542 -10.24 -2.98 31.86
C TYR A 542 -11.05 -3.02 30.57
N ILE A 543 -11.95 -2.05 30.40
CA ILE A 543 -12.72 -1.81 29.18
C ILE A 543 -12.50 -0.35 28.80
N ASP A 544 -12.07 -0.11 27.57
CA ASP A 544 -11.84 1.25 27.10
C ASP A 544 -13.15 2.02 26.80
N GLU A 545 -13.04 3.34 26.63
CA GLU A 545 -14.19 4.23 26.45
C GLU A 545 -15.03 3.87 25.20
N ALA A 546 -14.38 3.51 24.09
CA ALA A 546 -15.08 3.10 22.88
C ALA A 546 -15.84 1.79 23.11
N ASP A 547 -15.22 0.80 23.77
CA ASP A 547 -15.88 -0.46 24.10
C ASP A 547 -17.02 -0.28 25.12
N GLN A 548 -16.86 0.61 26.11
CA GLN A 548 -17.95 0.98 27.03
C GLN A 548 -19.15 1.59 26.28
N PHE A 549 -18.89 2.48 25.32
CA PHE A 549 -19.93 3.06 24.48
C PHE A 549 -20.65 2.00 23.65
N TYR A 550 -19.93 1.08 23.01
CA TYR A 550 -20.53 0.04 22.19
C TYR A 550 -21.25 -1.05 23.01
N ALA A 551 -20.91 -1.21 24.29
CA ALA A 551 -21.62 -2.11 25.21
C ALA A 551 -23.00 -1.58 25.59
N ASP A 552 -23.12 -0.29 25.96
CA ASP A 552 -24.42 0.36 26.22
C ASP A 552 -24.39 1.85 25.81
N PRO A 553 -24.76 2.17 24.54
CA PRO A 553 -24.76 3.54 24.05
C PRO A 553 -25.72 4.47 24.82
N SER A 554 -26.81 3.95 25.37
CA SER A 554 -27.81 4.76 26.09
C SER A 554 -27.27 5.21 27.43
N SER A 555 -26.73 4.27 28.23
CA SER A 555 -26.11 4.58 29.52
C SER A 555 -24.90 5.48 29.35
N PHE A 556 -24.06 5.20 28.35
CA PHE A 556 -22.89 6.00 28.04
C PHE A 556 -23.26 7.45 27.74
N LEU A 557 -24.18 7.70 26.80
CA LEU A 557 -24.55 9.08 26.43
C LEU A 557 -25.27 9.84 27.55
N ARG A 558 -25.96 9.15 28.47
CA ARG A 558 -26.57 9.80 29.65
C ARG A 558 -25.51 10.27 30.65
N THR A 559 -24.44 9.49 30.80
CA THR A 559 -23.43 9.71 31.84
C THR A 559 -22.31 10.62 31.38
N ASN A 560 -21.86 10.43 30.14
CA ASN A 560 -20.66 11.06 29.59
C ASN A 560 -20.94 12.27 28.70
N MET A 561 -22.20 12.62 28.41
CA MET A 561 -22.52 13.86 27.70
C MET A 561 -23.02 14.93 28.66
N VAL A 562 -22.61 16.18 28.47
CA VAL A 562 -23.12 17.33 29.23
C VAL A 562 -24.65 17.41 29.06
N GLY A 563 -25.38 17.39 30.17
CA GLY A 563 -26.85 17.39 30.17
C GLY A 563 -27.53 16.07 29.76
N GLY A 564 -26.72 15.02 29.49
CA GLY A 564 -27.17 13.69 29.09
C GLY A 564 -28.09 13.69 27.86
N LEU A 565 -29.01 12.73 27.80
CA LEU A 565 -30.04 12.65 26.75
C LEU A 565 -31.27 13.55 27.01
N ARG A 566 -31.19 14.49 27.95
CA ARG A 566 -32.32 15.37 28.33
C ARG A 566 -32.14 16.81 27.85
N HIS A 567 -30.91 17.27 27.68
CA HIS A 567 -30.60 18.65 27.31
C HIS A 567 -29.73 18.66 26.05
N PHE A 568 -30.38 18.77 24.90
CA PHE A 568 -29.70 18.90 23.62
C PHE A 568 -29.59 20.38 23.22
N PRO A 569 -28.49 20.80 22.56
CA PRO A 569 -28.46 22.08 21.88
C PRO A 569 -29.48 22.09 20.73
N HIS A 570 -30.16 23.22 20.56
CA HIS A 570 -31.13 23.43 19.47
C HIS A 570 -30.54 24.22 18.29
N THR A 571 -29.45 24.95 18.53
CA THR A 571 -28.78 25.80 17.55
C THR A 571 -27.29 25.51 17.56
N PRO A 572 -26.62 25.53 16.40
CA PRO A 572 -25.18 25.35 16.35
C PRO A 572 -24.45 26.50 17.05
N THR A 573 -23.27 26.18 17.58
CA THR A 573 -22.42 27.06 18.39
C THR A 573 -22.09 28.34 17.62
N TYR A 574 -21.69 28.23 16.35
CA TYR A 574 -21.36 29.37 15.50
C TYR A 574 -22.54 30.29 15.13
N GLN A 575 -23.79 29.91 15.41
CA GLN A 575 -24.99 30.77 15.26
C GLN A 575 -25.53 31.27 16.60
N ALA A 576 -24.99 30.81 17.73
CA ALA A 576 -25.47 31.19 19.05
C ALA A 576 -25.16 32.67 19.33
N LYS A 577 -26.21 33.46 19.59
CA LYS A 577 -26.12 34.93 19.82
C LYS A 577 -25.40 35.32 21.11
N GLN A 578 -25.29 34.39 22.05
CA GLN A 578 -24.37 34.50 23.17
C GLN A 578 -23.35 33.38 23.02
N PRO A 579 -22.06 33.63 23.35
CA PRO A 579 -21.23 32.51 23.77
C PRO A 579 -22.05 31.80 24.83
N SER A 580 -22.32 30.50 24.64
CA SER A 580 -22.52 29.69 25.82
C SER A 580 -21.37 30.10 26.73
N LYS A 581 -21.68 30.59 27.94
CA LYS A 581 -20.66 30.60 28.97
C LYS A 581 -20.05 29.23 28.86
N SER A 582 -18.78 29.13 28.50
CA SER A 582 -18.03 27.91 28.72
C SER A 582 -18.44 27.52 30.13
N PRO A 583 -19.10 26.36 30.37
CA PRO A 583 -19.01 25.78 31.70
C PRO A 583 -17.51 25.75 31.93
N GLY A 584 -17.04 26.58 32.87
CA GLY A 584 -15.71 27.16 32.76
C GLY A 584 -14.62 26.11 32.58
N GLU A 585 -13.46 26.58 32.19
CA GLU A 585 -12.18 25.93 32.51
C GLU A 585 -12.04 25.52 34.00
N ALA A 586 -13.02 25.84 34.85
CA ALA A 586 -13.14 25.40 36.24
C ALA A 586 -13.96 24.10 36.48
N ASP A 587 -14.75 23.58 35.51
CA ASP A 587 -15.62 22.41 35.74
C ASP A 587 -15.40 21.24 34.75
N ALA A 588 -14.85 21.50 33.55
CA ALA A 588 -14.41 20.44 32.64
C ALA A 588 -13.20 19.64 33.17
N THR A 589 -12.52 20.17 34.20
CA THR A 589 -11.43 19.47 34.89
C THR A 589 -11.92 18.55 36.01
N ARG A 590 -13.23 18.53 36.33
CA ARG A 590 -13.80 17.70 37.42
C ARG A 590 -14.65 16.53 36.95
N ASP A 591 -15.30 16.63 35.79
CA ASP A 591 -16.09 15.54 35.20
C ASP A 591 -15.65 15.27 33.76
N HIS A 592 -15.26 14.04 33.44
CA HIS A 592 -14.86 13.56 32.10
C HIS A 592 -16.03 13.54 31.07
N LYS A 593 -16.77 14.63 30.93
CA LYS A 593 -17.96 14.73 30.07
C LYS A 593 -17.68 15.47 28.77
N HIS A 594 -18.23 14.96 27.68
CA HIS A 594 -18.16 15.56 26.34
C HIS A 594 -19.31 16.55 26.11
N ASN A 595 -19.01 17.65 25.43
CA ASN A 595 -20.03 18.59 24.96
C ASN A 595 -20.74 18.04 23.71
N TRP A 596 -22.03 18.35 23.57
CA TRP A 596 -22.78 18.08 22.34
C TRP A 596 -22.24 18.94 21.18
N PRO A 597 -21.75 18.34 20.08
CA PRO A 597 -21.08 19.07 19.00
C PRO A 597 -22.04 19.60 17.92
N ASP A 598 -21.58 20.50 17.05
CA ASP A 598 -22.39 20.96 15.91
C ASP A 598 -22.60 19.85 14.88
N TYR A 599 -21.62 18.93 14.75
CA TYR A 599 -21.63 17.77 13.86
C TYR A 599 -21.29 16.49 14.62
N LEU A 600 -22.14 15.46 14.49
CA LEU A 600 -21.92 14.10 14.97
C LEU A 600 -21.57 13.18 13.80
N VAL A 601 -20.46 12.47 13.90
CA VAL A 601 -19.98 11.53 12.88
C VAL A 601 -20.00 10.11 13.43
N PHE A 602 -20.56 9.16 12.68
CA PHE A 602 -20.60 7.74 13.04
C PHE A 602 -20.76 6.84 11.81
N PHE A 603 -20.54 5.53 11.97
CA PHE A 603 -20.77 4.54 10.91
C PHE A 603 -22.25 4.13 10.84
N ALA A 604 -22.74 3.82 9.64
CA ALA A 604 -24.15 3.48 9.38
C ALA A 604 -24.67 2.31 10.21
N GLN A 605 -23.79 1.38 10.63
CA GLN A 605 -24.15 0.32 11.56
C GLN A 605 -24.80 0.86 12.86
N LEU A 606 -24.37 2.02 13.35
CA LEU A 606 -24.84 2.64 14.60
C LEU A 606 -26.11 3.49 14.41
N GLU A 607 -26.51 3.77 13.17
CA GLU A 607 -27.62 4.67 12.82
C GLU A 607 -28.96 4.31 13.51
N PRO A 608 -29.41 3.03 13.57
CA PRO A 608 -30.68 2.70 14.21
C PRO A 608 -30.70 3.06 15.71
N THR A 609 -29.57 2.90 16.39
CA THR A 609 -29.42 3.19 17.82
C THR A 609 -29.44 4.69 18.06
N ILE A 610 -28.62 5.46 17.33
CA ILE A 610 -28.54 6.92 17.48
C ILE A 610 -29.88 7.58 17.11
N LYS A 611 -30.57 7.07 16.10
CA LYS A 611 -31.91 7.55 15.72
C LYS A 611 -32.96 7.38 16.81
N SER A 612 -32.86 6.30 17.59
CA SER A 612 -33.73 6.10 18.75
C SER A 612 -33.37 7.06 19.89
N LEU A 613 -32.08 7.15 20.23
CA LEU A 613 -31.60 7.93 21.38
C LEU A 613 -31.71 9.45 21.19
N LEU A 614 -31.49 9.93 19.96
CA LEU A 614 -31.50 11.36 19.63
C LEU A 614 -32.82 11.82 18.99
N ARG A 615 -33.90 11.04 19.10
CA ARG A 615 -35.21 11.36 18.49
C ARG A 615 -35.78 12.71 18.94
N ALA A 616 -35.50 13.12 20.18
CA ALA A 616 -35.96 14.38 20.76
C ALA A 616 -35.01 15.57 20.48
N SER A 617 -33.88 15.34 19.79
CA SER A 617 -32.88 16.36 19.49
C SER A 617 -33.15 17.05 18.14
N SER A 618 -32.40 18.12 17.88
CA SER A 618 -32.42 18.84 16.59
C SER A 618 -31.45 18.27 15.55
N TYR A 619 -30.73 17.18 15.85
CA TYR A 619 -29.80 16.56 14.90
C TYR A 619 -30.55 15.85 13.78
N ALA A 620 -30.11 16.08 12.55
CA ALA A 620 -30.55 15.32 11.39
C ALA A 620 -29.40 15.10 10.40
N GLU A 621 -29.56 14.12 9.51
CA GLU A 621 -28.58 13.81 8.48
C GLU A 621 -28.31 15.03 7.61
N CYS A 622 -27.02 15.35 7.44
CA CYS A 622 -26.55 16.45 6.62
C CYS A 622 -25.51 16.02 5.58
N TYR A 623 -24.90 14.85 5.76
CA TYR A 623 -23.98 14.27 4.81
C TYR A 623 -23.88 12.75 5.01
N ARG A 624 -23.75 12.02 3.92
CA ARG A 624 -23.50 10.57 3.90
C ARG A 624 -22.48 10.26 2.82
N THR A 625 -21.50 9.41 3.13
CA THR A 625 -20.51 8.96 2.16
C THR A 625 -20.24 7.47 2.25
N TRP A 626 -20.03 6.86 1.08
CA TRP A 626 -19.51 5.51 0.98
C TRP A 626 -18.21 5.35 1.77
N ASN A 627 -18.13 4.28 2.55
CA ASN A 627 -16.94 3.87 3.27
C ASN A 627 -16.34 2.59 2.70
N THR A 628 -17.05 1.47 2.82
CA THR A 628 -16.55 0.16 2.37
C THR A 628 -17.69 -0.84 2.13
N ALA A 629 -17.47 -1.80 1.22
CA ALA A 629 -18.40 -2.90 1.00
C ALA A 629 -18.38 -3.92 2.16
N TRP A 630 -17.24 -4.07 2.81
CA TRP A 630 -17.03 -4.97 3.94
C TRP A 630 -15.93 -4.45 4.86
N HIS A 631 -15.98 -4.82 6.12
CA HIS A 631 -14.96 -4.52 7.13
C HIS A 631 -14.92 -5.71 8.10
N ASP A 632 -13.74 -6.05 8.59
CA ASP A 632 -13.53 -7.06 9.63
C ASP A 632 -14.18 -6.64 10.96
N ASP A 633 -13.94 -5.42 11.43
CA ASP A 633 -14.67 -4.82 12.55
C ASP A 633 -16.13 -4.50 12.17
N TRP A 634 -17.07 -5.16 12.84
CA TRP A 634 -18.50 -4.97 12.61
C TRP A 634 -18.97 -3.54 12.90
N ARG A 635 -18.29 -2.83 13.81
CA ARG A 635 -18.60 -1.45 14.20
C ARG A 635 -18.28 -0.43 13.10
N ARG A 636 -17.43 -0.81 12.14
CA ARG A 636 -16.97 0.02 11.00
C ARG A 636 -17.71 -0.28 9.70
N LYS A 637 -18.79 -1.07 9.75
CA LYS A 637 -19.56 -1.48 8.57
C LYS A 637 -20.53 -0.40 8.09
N GLY A 638 -20.67 -0.33 6.77
CA GLY A 638 -21.56 0.61 6.09
C GLY A 638 -20.94 1.99 5.90
N ASP A 639 -21.75 2.91 5.37
CA ASP A 639 -21.37 4.28 5.07
C ASP A 639 -20.96 5.07 6.32
N MET A 640 -20.24 6.17 6.13
CA MET A 640 -20.08 7.18 7.19
C MET A 640 -21.18 8.23 7.06
N ILE A 641 -21.78 8.56 8.18
CA ILE A 641 -22.92 9.47 8.28
C ILE A 641 -22.51 10.65 9.18
N ILE A 642 -22.92 11.85 8.77
CA ILE A 642 -22.78 13.06 9.56
C ILE A 642 -24.17 13.62 9.84
N TRP A 643 -24.49 13.81 11.11
CA TRP A 643 -25.67 14.54 11.56
C TRP A 643 -25.24 15.91 12.07
N CYS A 644 -25.99 16.96 11.75
CA CYS A 644 -25.69 18.32 12.24
C CYS A 644 -26.91 18.99 12.86
N LEU A 645 -26.67 20.08 13.60
CA LEU A 645 -27.71 20.90 14.22
C LEU A 645 -28.30 21.96 13.29
N ASP A 646 -27.56 22.41 12.26
CA ASP A 646 -27.95 23.52 11.41
C ASP A 646 -29.12 23.15 10.46
N PRO A 647 -30.32 23.72 10.63
CA PRO A 647 -31.48 23.41 9.78
C PRO A 647 -31.32 23.83 8.31
N ALA A 648 -30.50 24.84 8.02
CA ALA A 648 -30.20 25.26 6.65
C ALA A 648 -29.38 24.18 5.93
N VAL A 649 -28.31 23.69 6.55
CA VAL A 649 -27.48 22.61 6.01
C VAL A 649 -28.30 21.33 5.85
N GLN A 650 -29.14 20.99 6.83
CA GLN A 650 -30.06 19.85 6.74
C GLN A 650 -31.07 19.96 5.58
N ARG A 651 -31.57 21.17 5.28
CA ARG A 651 -32.48 21.40 4.14
C ARG A 651 -31.75 21.24 2.81
N GLU A 652 -30.57 21.84 2.69
CA GLU A 652 -29.71 21.73 1.49
C GLU A 652 -29.44 20.26 1.16
N TRP A 653 -29.07 19.46 2.17
CA TRP A 653 -28.84 18.03 2.02
C TRP A 653 -30.08 17.26 1.57
N ARG A 654 -31.24 17.50 2.20
CA ARG A 654 -32.50 16.84 1.83
C ARG A 654 -32.93 17.16 0.41
N GLU A 655 -32.77 18.41 -0.03
CA GLU A 655 -33.09 18.82 -1.40
C GLU A 655 -32.14 18.16 -2.40
N LYS A 656 -30.84 18.13 -2.10
CA LYS A 656 -29.84 17.45 -2.93
C LYS A 656 -30.15 15.97 -3.09
N ASN A 657 -30.42 15.26 -1.99
CA ASN A 657 -30.77 13.84 -2.03
C ASN A 657 -32.07 13.58 -2.78
N ARG A 658 -33.08 14.45 -2.62
CA ARG A 658 -34.34 14.34 -3.38
C ARG A 658 -34.08 14.45 -4.88
N ARG A 659 -33.23 15.39 -5.33
CA ARG A 659 -32.86 15.52 -6.74
C ARG A 659 -32.11 14.30 -7.27
N VAL A 660 -31.19 13.73 -6.47
CA VAL A 660 -30.47 12.50 -6.83
C VAL A 660 -31.44 11.32 -6.98
N HIS A 661 -32.36 11.13 -6.03
CA HIS A 661 -33.36 10.05 -6.12
C HIS A 661 -34.27 10.21 -7.35
N LEU A 662 -34.78 11.43 -7.60
CA LEU A 662 -35.60 11.69 -8.79
C LEU A 662 -34.85 11.42 -10.10
N HIS A 663 -33.55 11.72 -10.14
CA HIS A 663 -32.70 11.43 -11.28
C HIS A 663 -32.49 9.92 -11.46
N ASP A 664 -32.15 9.20 -10.39
CA ASP A 664 -31.93 7.74 -10.42
C ASP A 664 -33.20 6.97 -10.82
N ASP A 665 -34.37 7.36 -10.28
CA ASP A 665 -35.66 6.79 -10.65
C ASP A 665 -35.97 7.04 -12.14
N GLY A 666 -35.63 8.24 -12.64
CA GLY A 666 -35.75 8.58 -14.06
C GLY A 666 -34.83 7.74 -14.96
N TRP A 667 -33.58 7.52 -14.55
CA TRP A 667 -32.64 6.65 -15.26
C TRP A 667 -33.11 5.20 -15.28
N GLU A 668 -33.64 4.68 -14.18
CA GLU A 668 -34.15 3.30 -14.12
C GLU A 668 -35.36 3.12 -15.06
N ALA A 669 -36.26 4.12 -15.11
CA ALA A 669 -37.39 4.13 -16.03
C ALA A 669 -36.92 4.16 -17.50
N LEU A 670 -35.90 4.97 -17.82
CA LEU A 670 -35.32 5.04 -19.17
C LEU A 670 -34.67 3.71 -19.57
N MET A 671 -33.91 3.08 -18.67
CA MET A 671 -33.26 1.79 -18.93
C MET A 671 -34.27 0.67 -19.15
N LYS A 672 -35.38 0.65 -18.39
CA LYS A 672 -36.49 -0.30 -18.62
C LYS A 672 -37.15 -0.07 -19.99
N SER A 673 -37.31 1.18 -20.41
CA SER A 673 -37.85 1.53 -21.74
C SER A 673 -36.93 1.02 -22.87
N LYS A 674 -35.62 1.27 -22.76
CA LYS A 674 -34.63 0.79 -23.74
C LYS A 674 -34.52 -0.74 -23.78
N ALA A 675 -34.58 -1.41 -22.63
CA ALA A 675 -34.60 -2.87 -22.57
C ALA A 675 -35.81 -3.44 -23.34
N LYS A 676 -37.01 -2.88 -23.12
CA LYS A 676 -38.22 -3.26 -23.87
C LYS A 676 -38.11 -3.00 -25.38
N GLN A 677 -37.47 -1.91 -25.80
CA GLN A 677 -37.20 -1.66 -27.21
C GLN A 677 -36.23 -2.70 -27.79
N PHE A 678 -35.19 -3.06 -27.05
CA PHE A 678 -34.22 -4.08 -27.46
C PHE A 678 -34.86 -5.46 -27.59
N ASP A 679 -35.72 -5.84 -26.63
CA ASP A 679 -36.47 -7.10 -26.69
C ASP A 679 -37.39 -7.16 -27.92
N LYS A 680 -38.05 -6.04 -28.27
CA LYS A 680 -38.85 -5.95 -29.51
C LYS A 680 -38.02 -6.12 -30.78
N ILE A 681 -36.81 -5.57 -30.82
CA ILE A 681 -35.89 -5.73 -31.95
C ILE A 681 -35.44 -7.19 -32.06
N ILE A 682 -35.09 -7.83 -30.95
CA ILE A 682 -34.75 -9.27 -30.93
C ILE A 682 -35.93 -10.10 -31.40
N GLU A 683 -37.15 -9.79 -30.96
CA GLU A 683 -38.36 -10.50 -31.38
C GLU A 683 -38.63 -10.33 -32.89
N GLN A 684 -38.38 -9.13 -33.45
CA GLN A 684 -38.46 -8.90 -34.90
C GLN A 684 -37.40 -9.68 -35.68
N LEU A 685 -36.13 -9.64 -35.24
CA LEU A 685 -35.06 -10.42 -35.86
C LEU A 685 -35.33 -11.93 -35.78
N GLY A 686 -35.89 -12.39 -34.65
CA GLY A 686 -36.37 -13.76 -34.48
C GLY A 686 -37.45 -14.12 -35.50
N LYS A 687 -38.46 -13.26 -35.67
CA LYS A 687 -39.54 -13.45 -36.65
C LYS A 687 -39.03 -13.46 -38.08
N GLU A 688 -38.13 -12.55 -38.44
CA GLU A 688 -37.49 -12.52 -39.77
C GLU A 688 -36.66 -13.79 -40.02
N SER A 689 -35.93 -14.29 -39.02
CA SER A 689 -35.17 -15.56 -39.14
C SER A 689 -36.09 -16.79 -39.33
N THR A 690 -37.29 -16.78 -38.73
CA THR A 690 -38.28 -17.85 -38.90
C THR A 690 -39.12 -17.72 -40.17
N GLY A 691 -39.22 -16.52 -40.75
CA GLY A 691 -39.92 -16.26 -42.02
C GLY A 691 -39.20 -16.80 -43.24
N VAL A 692 -37.88 -16.98 -43.17
CA VAL A 692 -37.04 -17.52 -44.25
C VAL A 692 -37.12 -19.07 -44.35
N TRP A 693 -37.73 -19.75 -43.37
CA TRP A 693 -37.79 -21.22 -43.28
C TRP A 693 -39.22 -21.82 -43.39
N ARG A 694 -40.11 -21.18 -44.16
CA ARG A 694 -41.38 -21.81 -44.61
C ARG A 694 -41.42 -21.96 -46.12
N GLY A 695 -40.51 -22.78 -46.64
CA GLY A 695 -40.57 -23.31 -47.99
C GLY A 695 -39.86 -24.66 -48.05
N GLY A 696 -40.60 -25.76 -47.95
CA GLY A 696 -40.08 -27.07 -48.36
C GLY A 696 -40.31 -28.25 -47.40
N LYS A 697 -41.16 -29.17 -47.89
CA LYS A 697 -41.17 -30.63 -47.67
C LYS A 697 -41.85 -31.23 -46.43
N LYS A 698 -42.99 -31.84 -46.74
CA LYS A 698 -43.69 -32.92 -46.03
C LYS A 698 -42.83 -34.19 -45.95
N GLY A 699 -42.88 -34.85 -44.80
CA GLY A 699 -43.04 -36.30 -44.68
C GLY A 699 -41.77 -37.17 -44.55
N ARG A 700 -41.48 -37.67 -43.34
CA ARG A 700 -41.57 -39.10 -42.95
C ARG A 700 -41.08 -39.30 -41.51
N ARG A 701 -41.76 -40.20 -40.81
CA ARG A 701 -41.49 -40.65 -39.43
C ARG A 701 -40.21 -41.49 -39.35
N GLY A 702 -39.48 -41.35 -38.23
CA GLY A 702 -38.64 -42.43 -37.70
C GLY A 702 -37.49 -41.97 -36.79
N GLY A 703 -37.54 -42.38 -35.52
CA GLY A 703 -36.33 -42.63 -34.71
C GLY A 703 -36.00 -41.60 -33.64
N GLY A 704 -35.97 -42.05 -32.38
CA GLY A 704 -35.77 -41.24 -31.19
C GLY A 704 -34.40 -40.58 -31.03
N GLY A 705 -34.33 -39.61 -30.12
CA GLY A 705 -33.10 -38.95 -29.72
C GLY A 705 -33.38 -37.73 -28.86
N TRP A 706 -33.35 -37.91 -27.54
CA TRP A 706 -33.35 -36.83 -26.55
C TRP A 706 -32.12 -35.94 -26.75
N ILE A 707 -32.32 -34.64 -26.93
CA ILE A 707 -31.27 -33.61 -26.81
C ILE A 707 -31.68 -32.67 -25.66
N PRO A 708 -30.92 -32.57 -24.55
CA PRO A 708 -31.17 -31.56 -23.55
C PRO A 708 -30.64 -30.20 -24.03
N THR A 709 -31.52 -29.20 -24.02
CA THR A 709 -31.23 -27.80 -24.26
C THR A 709 -30.43 -27.20 -23.10
N PHE A 710 -29.28 -26.61 -23.42
CA PHE A 710 -28.49 -25.76 -22.51
C PHE A 710 -29.19 -24.41 -22.36
N SER A 711 -29.76 -24.13 -21.19
CA SER A 711 -30.17 -22.79 -20.78
C SER A 711 -29.11 -22.19 -19.84
N LEU A 712 -28.55 -21.06 -20.25
CA LEU A 712 -27.72 -20.19 -19.41
C LEU A 712 -28.64 -19.45 -18.42
N PRO A 713 -28.38 -19.46 -17.10
CA PRO A 713 -29.02 -18.52 -16.20
C PRO A 713 -28.12 -17.30 -16.01
N MET A 714 -28.58 -16.15 -16.52
CA MET A 714 -28.16 -14.84 -16.06
C MET A 714 -29.35 -14.20 -15.35
N SER A 715 -29.35 -14.19 -14.02
CA SER A 715 -30.09 -13.19 -13.26
C SER A 715 -29.38 -12.91 -11.93
N TRP A 716 -28.99 -11.66 -11.77
CA TRP A 716 -28.61 -11.08 -10.48
C TRP A 716 -29.89 -10.68 -9.76
N SER A 717 -30.17 -11.29 -8.61
CA SER A 717 -31.14 -10.80 -7.64
C SER A 717 -30.61 -11.01 -6.23
N ARG A 718 -30.46 -9.90 -5.50
CA ARG A 718 -30.22 -9.83 -4.07
C ARG A 718 -31.54 -10.02 -3.34
N LYS A 719 -31.65 -11.02 -2.45
CA LYS A 719 -31.94 -10.83 -1.01
C LYS A 719 -32.28 -12.16 -0.28
N SER A 720 -31.71 -12.26 0.92
CA SER A 720 -32.35 -12.68 2.18
C SER A 720 -32.35 -14.16 2.61
N ARG A 721 -31.69 -14.33 3.78
CA ARG A 721 -31.93 -15.24 4.92
C ARG A 721 -31.38 -16.68 4.87
N ASN A 722 -30.38 -16.84 5.75
CA ASN A 722 -29.82 -18.09 6.23
C ASN A 722 -30.80 -18.83 7.16
N SER A 723 -30.87 -20.14 6.97
CA SER A 723 -30.80 -21.14 8.03
C SER A 723 -30.59 -22.49 7.35
N PHE A 724 -29.49 -23.20 7.65
CA PHE A 724 -29.51 -24.59 8.11
C PHE A 724 -28.08 -25.14 8.22
N THR A 725 -27.87 -25.77 9.37
CA THR A 725 -26.70 -26.46 9.93
C THR A 725 -26.18 -27.62 9.07
N MET A 726 -24.86 -27.75 8.96
CA MET A 726 -24.17 -28.97 8.50
C MET A 726 -23.70 -29.78 9.71
N THR A 727 -24.21 -31.00 9.83
CA THR A 727 -23.61 -32.08 10.64
C THR A 727 -22.65 -32.89 9.76
N LEU A 728 -21.45 -33.13 10.29
CA LEU A 728 -20.52 -34.15 9.80
C LEU A 728 -21.00 -35.54 10.23
N PRO A 729 -20.58 -36.59 9.50
CA PRO A 729 -19.88 -37.64 10.23
C PRO A 729 -18.57 -38.03 9.55
N TRP A 730 -17.59 -38.23 10.41
CA TRP A 730 -16.30 -38.86 10.13
C TRP A 730 -16.44 -40.33 10.52
N GLU A 731 -15.96 -41.26 9.69
CA GLU A 731 -15.49 -42.56 10.15
C GLU A 731 -14.41 -43.07 9.19
N GLY A 732 -13.27 -43.45 9.76
CA GLY A 732 -12.03 -43.71 9.03
C GLY A 732 -11.72 -45.18 8.81
N SER A 733 -10.70 -45.46 8.01
CA SER A 733 -9.72 -46.51 8.26
C SER A 733 -8.55 -46.39 7.28
N VAL A 734 -7.37 -46.66 7.82
CA VAL A 734 -6.04 -46.51 7.23
C VAL A 734 -5.72 -47.67 6.28
N ARG A 735 -5.18 -47.38 5.09
CA ARG A 735 -4.20 -48.27 4.43
C ARG A 735 -3.32 -47.53 3.44
N SER A 736 -2.02 -47.79 3.57
CA SER A 736 -0.92 -47.27 2.78
C SER A 736 -1.04 -47.61 1.30
N ARG A 737 -0.80 -46.64 0.41
CA ARG A 737 -0.37 -46.87 -0.98
C ARG A 737 0.26 -45.60 -1.58
N ARG A 738 1.42 -45.80 -2.21
CA ARG A 738 2.18 -44.83 -3.03
C ARG A 738 1.26 -44.06 -3.97
N TRP A 739 1.37 -42.74 -3.97
CA TRP A 739 0.70 -41.87 -4.94
C TRP A 739 1.60 -41.67 -6.16
N SER A 740 1.18 -42.18 -7.32
CA SER A 740 1.71 -41.84 -8.65
C SER A 740 0.81 -40.78 -9.30
N TRP A 741 1.42 -39.82 -9.99
CA TRP A 741 0.71 -38.75 -10.71
C TRP A 741 0.13 -39.26 -12.04
N PRO A 742 -1.14 -38.99 -12.38
CA PRO A 742 -1.73 -39.46 -13.63
C PRO A 742 -1.63 -38.40 -14.73
N TRP A 743 -0.54 -38.41 -15.50
CA TRP A 743 -0.52 -37.82 -16.84
C TRP A 743 0.34 -38.68 -17.76
N GLU A 744 -0.16 -39.86 -18.13
CA GLU A 744 0.39 -40.64 -19.23
C GLU A 744 -0.64 -40.76 -20.36
N LYS A 745 -0.34 -40.01 -21.43
CA LYS A 745 -0.74 -40.15 -22.84
C LYS A 745 -2.12 -40.75 -23.14
N SER A 746 -3.06 -39.87 -23.50
CA SER A 746 -4.07 -40.16 -24.53
C SER A 746 -4.06 -39.02 -25.55
N ARG A 747 -3.65 -39.33 -26.79
CA ARG A 747 -3.73 -38.41 -27.94
C ARG A 747 -5.20 -38.19 -28.30
N LYS A 748 -5.73 -37.00 -28.06
CA LYS A 748 -7.00 -36.52 -28.66
C LYS A 748 -6.69 -35.68 -29.90
N PRO A 749 -7.52 -35.72 -30.96
CA PRO A 749 -7.28 -34.96 -32.18
C PRO A 749 -7.38 -33.44 -31.92
N SER A 750 -6.65 -32.67 -32.73
CA SER A 750 -6.58 -31.21 -32.65
C SER A 750 -7.94 -30.58 -32.99
N TRP A 751 -8.33 -29.52 -32.29
CA TRP A 751 -9.49 -28.67 -32.61
C TRP A 751 -9.49 -28.15 -34.06
N SER A 752 -8.32 -28.03 -34.69
CA SER A 752 -8.21 -27.69 -36.12
C SER A 752 -8.69 -28.79 -37.07
N GLN A 753 -8.60 -30.07 -36.67
CA GLN A 753 -9.11 -31.20 -37.45
C GLN A 753 -10.63 -31.35 -37.33
N VAL A 754 -11.19 -31.00 -36.16
CA VAL A 754 -12.65 -30.97 -35.93
C VAL A 754 -13.28 -29.82 -36.70
N MET A 755 -12.66 -28.64 -36.71
CA MET A 755 -13.13 -27.49 -37.51
C MET A 755 -13.00 -27.74 -39.01
N LYS A 756 -11.95 -28.42 -39.46
CA LYS A 756 -11.79 -28.80 -40.86
C LYS A 756 -12.84 -29.83 -41.30
N ALA A 757 -13.11 -30.85 -40.48
CA ALA A 757 -14.18 -31.81 -40.74
C ALA A 757 -15.59 -31.17 -40.72
N TRP A 758 -15.80 -30.12 -39.92
CA TRP A 758 -17.06 -29.38 -39.88
C TRP A 758 -17.22 -28.43 -41.08
N TYR A 759 -16.13 -27.78 -41.51
CA TYR A 759 -16.09 -26.95 -42.72
C TYR A 759 -16.25 -27.76 -44.00
N ASP A 760 -15.55 -28.89 -44.12
CA ASP A 760 -15.64 -29.79 -45.29
C ASP A 760 -17.04 -30.41 -45.41
N LYS A 761 -17.76 -30.61 -44.29
CA LYS A 761 -19.16 -31.06 -44.27
C LYS A 761 -20.14 -29.98 -44.74
N ILE A 762 -19.90 -28.71 -44.40
CA ILE A 762 -20.71 -27.57 -44.86
C ILE A 762 -20.46 -27.25 -46.34
N VAL A 763 -19.25 -27.48 -46.84
CA VAL A 763 -18.91 -27.32 -48.26
C VAL A 763 -19.46 -28.48 -49.09
N SER A 764 -19.49 -29.70 -48.57
CA SER A 764 -20.13 -30.88 -49.19
C SER A 764 -21.65 -30.73 -49.32
N ASP A 765 -22.33 -30.16 -48.32
CA ASP A 765 -23.79 -29.92 -48.36
C ASP A 765 -24.17 -28.76 -49.31
N LYS A 766 -23.20 -27.93 -49.71
CA LYS A 766 -23.40 -26.85 -50.70
C LYS A 766 -23.21 -27.31 -52.14
N SER A 767 -22.55 -28.45 -52.39
CA SER A 767 -22.36 -29.01 -53.73
C SER A 767 -23.47 -29.96 -54.21
N GLU A 768 -24.43 -30.33 -53.35
CA GLU A 768 -25.60 -31.16 -53.72
C GLU A 768 -26.88 -30.35 -54.07
N LEU A 769 -26.82 -29.00 -54.07
CA LEU A 769 -27.97 -28.13 -54.35
C LEU A 769 -27.86 -27.24 -55.60
N GLU A 770 -26.79 -27.37 -56.39
CA GLU A 770 -26.64 -26.74 -57.71
C GLU A 770 -26.46 -27.81 -58.81
N SER A 771 -27.41 -28.72 -58.98
CA SER A 771 -27.62 -29.46 -60.23
C SER A 771 -28.95 -30.25 -60.23
N SER A 772 -30.07 -29.59 -60.54
CA SER A 772 -31.18 -30.19 -61.33
C SER A 772 -32.22 -29.14 -61.71
N ASP A 773 -32.02 -28.62 -62.90
CA ASP A 773 -32.92 -27.94 -63.84
C ASP A 773 -34.36 -28.52 -63.91
N LEU A 774 -35.39 -27.66 -63.89
CA LEU A 774 -36.25 -27.20 -65.02
C LEU A 774 -37.41 -28.15 -65.42
N TRP A 775 -38.56 -27.51 -65.70
CA TRP A 775 -39.81 -28.00 -66.35
C TRP A 775 -40.88 -28.71 -65.50
N SER A 776 -41.77 -27.91 -64.89
CA SER A 776 -43.26 -27.94 -64.96
C SER A 776 -43.89 -27.19 -63.79
#